data_AF-A0A135WJN4-F1
#
_entry.id   AF-A0A135WJN4-F1
#
_cell.length_a   1.000
_cell.length_b   1.000
_cell.length_c   1.000
_cell.angle_alpha   90.00
_cell.angle_beta   90.00
_cell.angle_gamma   90.00
#
_symmetry.space_group_name_H-M   'P 1'
#
loop_
_entity.id
_entity.type
_entity.pdbx_description
1 polymer ?
#
loop_
_entity_poly.entity_id
_entity_poly.type
_entity_poly.pdbx_seq_one_letter_code
_entity_poly.pdbx_strand_id
1 'polypeptide(L)'
;MMKYLQWNNAISEYLFNPANSGRDVYLYLTKPDIILIGSIYFDIETEEEIWKDFINSIKRGFPGSNGNIIAKAKYAHSKNNLVGKNRSDGTPATIEDIPVLYPPFISYLIFLILPLVEDIDDTNLRADAYYGRLNAFLQSHLINENIGSADFRNNQINCLWEDLANWANVKNNGDFGLFNVIPFTNENWIYVGKVFSQCLVPPKFLNRLPELFQVIGLVPDTFYEDRFLQEKIKNSRTDLIPKSTLDFLKKDDELSNSIIQTIQRQYKKWTGETHEEIEEGTTTRKKRNYTVANLFLQFRVNTNDELISFSYRMYSSNDYPEDLKFGEHENLYEINGWSKTLLLEFNEGLELKDSFNKWIAKFPNRDVRLFVSAGIFQLSNDFWIETDFLSKTDRMYLLCKNEKQELIKDWGKTFGNGNFKQEDFEGLPENYSLFWFRNPKQSLAGLSILTLYTEKRIELVGGLKINFRTYSNEFLPEVEIVNSDGNENVYLQYKDTDEKIFLSKKTSLNNRWLLTEKTAINTDFHIKVEDETFSGNALAYNLVSSDNTAIKVDGSNLPKRDAFGRNVTTDAEQFCLGSNIVNPNKSSQRYFSTYGSLFTSTIQDTLTNITTAIFNNHNGNNLCNFLSLKSELTTEDFFKAFEFFYSKEFPEYQASTNYNLTKLKKVSLNFYDFTGILDYDYETKKIVLNPPQFIFIPAEKGRKVLLIGARDTALIEKIITTAPKYNLQVEITKQFSSNERLLLPDVITIRAFQQVDDSYGENSIKAFANELNIKFTTDYYPQVALQDFSATIADYEETLQETNENDYDWARYIFNPETLDFDKNETPTFDKSFSLVRYKLNEYTYEFKLWKNNKCYKVDMNWGRFIALKHFQKEVILFDNSSNKVAIPIATPLPRLLSEAIMLLSGKAPDFKEINGKKYRVYENVVGIFTQNLFRLKLGQTAINTTL
;
A
#
# COMPACT_ATOMS: atom_id res chain seq x y z
N MET A 1 32.41 -12.62 9.81
CA MET A 1 32.69 -12.83 8.37
C MET A 1 31.63 -13.71 7.72
N MET A 2 30.89 -13.15 6.76
CA MET A 2 29.87 -13.87 6.00
C MET A 2 30.50 -14.65 4.84
N LYS A 3 29.98 -15.83 4.53
CA LYS A 3 30.34 -16.57 3.31
C LYS A 3 29.72 -15.91 2.08
N TYR A 4 30.28 -16.16 0.89
CA TYR A 4 29.77 -15.60 -0.37
C TYR A 4 28.25 -15.82 -0.56
N LEU A 5 27.73 -17.02 -0.30
CA LEU A 5 26.30 -17.31 -0.50
C LEU A 5 25.40 -16.55 0.50
N GLN A 6 25.90 -16.22 1.71
CA GLN A 6 25.16 -15.38 2.64
C GLN A 6 25.03 -13.94 2.11
N TRP A 7 26.13 -13.37 1.61
CA TRP A 7 26.11 -12.08 0.92
C TRP A 7 25.17 -12.09 -0.30
N ASN A 8 25.22 -13.17 -1.09
CA ASN A 8 24.33 -13.32 -2.24
C ASN A 8 22.85 -13.38 -1.83
N ASN A 9 22.51 -14.13 -0.79
CA ASN A 9 21.12 -14.20 -0.32
C ASN A 9 20.65 -12.86 0.24
N ALA A 10 21.44 -12.18 1.06
CA ALA A 10 21.08 -10.88 1.65
C ALA A 10 20.84 -9.81 0.56
N ILE A 11 21.75 -9.70 -0.42
CA ILE A 11 21.62 -8.77 -1.54
C ILE A 11 20.44 -9.16 -2.44
N SER A 12 20.24 -10.45 -2.68
CA SER A 12 19.14 -10.93 -3.53
C SER A 12 17.78 -10.69 -2.88
N GLU A 13 17.64 -10.90 -1.57
CA GLU A 13 16.42 -10.61 -0.82
C GLU A 13 16.12 -9.11 -0.80
N TYR A 14 17.14 -8.27 -0.70
CA TYR A 14 16.96 -6.81 -0.81
C TYR A 14 16.40 -6.39 -2.19
N LEU A 15 16.87 -7.00 -3.29
CA LEU A 15 16.48 -6.64 -4.65
C LEU A 15 15.21 -7.37 -5.15
N PHE A 16 15.10 -8.66 -4.86
CA PHE A 16 14.05 -9.56 -5.34
C PHE A 16 13.19 -10.05 -4.17
N ASN A 17 12.16 -9.27 -3.84
CA ASN A 17 11.25 -9.55 -2.74
C ASN A 17 9.79 -9.29 -3.15
N PRO A 18 8.81 -9.76 -2.37
CA PRO A 18 7.40 -9.56 -2.67
C PRO A 18 6.97 -8.09 -2.82
N ALA A 19 7.66 -7.14 -2.18
CA ALA A 19 7.35 -5.71 -2.34
C ALA A 19 7.70 -5.18 -3.75
N ASN A 20 8.59 -5.88 -4.46
CA ASN A 20 8.95 -5.61 -5.85
C ASN A 20 8.14 -6.41 -6.86
N SER A 21 7.14 -7.18 -6.45
CA SER A 21 6.31 -8.00 -7.34
C SER A 21 5.76 -7.21 -8.54
N GLY A 22 6.04 -7.68 -9.76
CA GLY A 22 5.66 -7.01 -11.01
C GLY A 22 6.39 -5.69 -11.32
N ARG A 23 7.30 -5.22 -10.45
CA ARG A 23 8.11 -4.00 -10.67
C ARG A 23 9.44 -4.35 -11.33
N ASP A 24 9.97 -3.45 -12.16
CA ASP A 24 11.32 -3.60 -12.70
C ASP A 24 12.37 -3.55 -11.58
N VAL A 25 13.24 -4.55 -11.52
CA VAL A 25 14.40 -4.61 -10.62
C VAL A 25 15.66 -4.26 -11.42
N TYR A 26 16.47 -3.35 -10.88
CA TYR A 26 17.77 -2.96 -11.43
C TYR A 26 18.88 -3.39 -10.48
N LEU A 27 20.00 -3.88 -11.02
CA LEU A 27 21.13 -4.36 -10.21
C LEU A 27 22.08 -3.24 -9.74
N TYR A 28 21.58 -2.04 -9.51
CA TYR A 28 22.42 -0.93 -9.06
C TYR A 28 22.48 -0.92 -7.52
N LEU A 29 23.69 -1.03 -6.97
CA LEU A 29 23.98 -0.80 -5.54
C LEU A 29 25.30 -0.04 -5.41
N THR A 30 25.36 0.90 -4.45
CA THR A 30 26.58 1.62 -4.04
C THR A 30 27.29 0.90 -2.89
N LYS A 31 28.52 1.30 -2.57
CA LYS A 31 29.21 0.86 -1.35
C LYS A 31 28.38 1.12 -0.08
N PRO A 32 27.81 2.32 0.17
CA PRO A 32 26.89 2.55 1.28
C PRO A 32 25.70 1.58 1.32
N ASP A 33 25.09 1.26 0.18
CA ASP A 33 23.96 0.32 0.14
C ASP A 33 24.37 -1.09 0.57
N ILE A 34 25.54 -1.56 0.10
CA ILE A 34 26.07 -2.88 0.47
C ILE A 34 26.42 -2.93 1.96
N ILE A 35 26.98 -1.84 2.51
CA ILE A 35 27.27 -1.72 3.95
C ILE A 35 25.97 -1.75 4.76
N LEU A 36 24.93 -1.03 4.33
CA LEU A 36 23.62 -1.03 4.97
C LEU A 36 23.02 -2.44 5.01
N ILE A 37 23.02 -3.16 3.87
CA ILE A 37 22.53 -4.54 3.78
C ILE A 37 23.34 -5.45 4.71
N GLY A 38 24.67 -5.29 4.74
CA GLY A 38 25.56 -6.06 5.60
C GLY A 38 25.32 -5.80 7.08
N SER A 39 25.13 -4.54 7.49
CA SER A 39 25.09 -4.10 8.89
C SER A 39 24.09 -4.86 9.77
N ILE A 40 23.01 -5.39 9.18
CA ILE A 40 21.99 -6.20 9.87
C ILE A 40 22.56 -7.53 10.39
N TYR A 41 23.66 -8.01 9.79
CA TYR A 41 24.30 -9.30 10.10
C TYR A 41 25.58 -9.15 10.93
N PHE A 42 25.95 -7.93 11.34
CA PHE A 42 27.15 -7.66 12.13
C PHE A 42 26.78 -6.87 13.39
N ASP A 43 27.15 -7.38 14.58
CA ASP A 43 26.76 -6.74 15.85
C ASP A 43 27.57 -5.47 16.17
N ILE A 44 28.87 -5.43 15.82
CA ILE A 44 29.80 -4.35 16.23
C ILE A 44 30.98 -4.24 15.22
N GLU A 45 30.70 -4.12 13.92
CA GLU A 45 31.74 -3.89 12.91
C GLU A 45 31.65 -2.46 12.34
N THR A 46 32.80 -1.88 12.01
CA THR A 46 32.88 -0.59 11.30
C THR A 46 32.43 -0.75 9.85
N GLU A 47 31.93 0.33 9.24
CA GLU A 47 31.53 0.35 7.82
C GLU A 47 32.63 -0.19 6.87
N GLU A 48 33.91 0.07 7.21
CA GLU A 48 35.06 -0.40 6.43
C GLU A 48 35.30 -1.90 6.57
N GLU A 49 35.04 -2.49 7.75
CA GLU A 49 35.16 -3.93 7.99
C GLU A 49 34.09 -4.71 7.22
N ILE A 50 32.84 -4.23 7.26
CA ILE A 50 31.71 -4.82 6.50
C ILE A 50 32.03 -4.80 4.99
N TRP A 51 32.50 -3.66 4.48
CA TRP A 51 32.92 -3.53 3.08
C TRP A 51 34.04 -4.52 2.72
N LYS A 52 35.06 -4.63 3.58
CA LYS A 52 36.18 -5.53 3.38
C LYS A 52 35.75 -7.00 3.42
N ASP A 53 34.79 -7.37 4.28
CA ASP A 53 34.20 -8.72 4.31
C ASP A 53 33.50 -9.05 2.99
N PHE A 54 32.69 -8.11 2.46
CA PHE A 54 32.05 -8.27 1.16
C PHE A 54 33.09 -8.51 0.04
N ILE A 55 34.10 -7.64 -0.08
CA ILE A 55 35.18 -7.77 -1.08
C ILE A 55 35.92 -9.11 -0.92
N ASN A 56 36.22 -9.52 0.30
CA ASN A 56 36.87 -10.80 0.57
C ASN A 56 35.98 -12.00 0.19
N SER A 57 34.67 -11.90 0.39
CA SER A 57 33.70 -12.93 -0.01
C SER A 57 33.66 -13.11 -1.54
N ILE A 58 33.72 -12.02 -2.31
CA ILE A 58 33.81 -12.03 -3.79
C ILE A 58 35.13 -12.67 -4.24
N LYS A 59 36.24 -12.29 -3.60
CA LYS A 59 37.57 -12.85 -3.87
C LYS A 59 37.63 -14.34 -3.57
N ARG A 60 37.01 -14.80 -2.49
CA ARG A 60 36.97 -16.23 -2.11
C ARG A 60 36.06 -17.04 -3.04
N GLY A 61 34.88 -16.50 -3.36
CA GLY A 61 33.84 -17.19 -4.12
C GLY A 61 33.32 -18.46 -3.45
N PHE A 62 32.66 -19.31 -4.25
CA PHE A 62 32.22 -20.63 -3.81
C PHE A 62 33.41 -21.58 -3.57
N PRO A 63 33.26 -22.57 -2.67
CA PRO A 63 34.23 -23.64 -2.53
C PRO A 63 34.49 -24.34 -3.86
N GLY A 64 35.77 -24.52 -4.20
CA GLY A 64 36.20 -25.14 -5.45
C GLY A 64 36.16 -24.23 -6.68
N SER A 65 35.76 -22.96 -6.53
CA SER A 65 35.92 -21.97 -7.59
C SER A 65 37.40 -21.56 -7.73
N ASN A 66 37.88 -21.50 -8.97
CA ASN A 66 39.27 -21.15 -9.32
C ASN A 66 39.28 -20.15 -10.48
N GLY A 67 40.39 -19.44 -10.66
CA GLY A 67 40.57 -18.45 -11.73
C GLY A 67 40.20 -17.02 -11.30
N ASN A 68 40.04 -16.15 -12.30
CA ASN A 68 39.67 -14.74 -12.11
C ASN A 68 38.20 -14.60 -11.67
N ILE A 69 37.78 -13.38 -11.31
CA ILE A 69 36.40 -13.09 -10.88
C ILE A 69 35.35 -13.55 -11.88
N ILE A 70 35.62 -13.44 -13.19
CA ILE A 70 34.67 -13.88 -14.23
C ILE A 70 34.49 -15.40 -14.21
N ALA A 71 35.59 -16.15 -14.07
CA ALA A 71 35.54 -17.61 -13.93
C ALA A 71 34.79 -18.03 -12.67
N LYS A 72 34.95 -17.30 -11.55
CA LYS A 72 34.21 -17.55 -10.31
C LYS A 72 32.72 -17.24 -10.43
N ALA A 73 32.35 -16.16 -11.12
CA ALA A 73 30.95 -15.84 -11.42
C ALA A 73 30.30 -16.94 -12.27
N LYS A 74 31.01 -17.48 -13.26
CA LYS A 74 30.55 -18.61 -14.06
C LYS A 74 30.45 -19.91 -13.25
N TYR A 75 31.38 -20.15 -12.32
CA TYR A 75 31.30 -21.28 -11.41
C TYR A 75 30.08 -21.19 -10.50
N ALA A 76 29.80 -19.99 -9.96
CA ALA A 76 28.58 -19.73 -9.21
C ALA A 76 27.32 -20.03 -10.06
N HIS A 77 27.28 -19.51 -11.29
CA HIS A 77 26.22 -19.80 -12.26
C HIS A 77 25.99 -21.30 -12.51
N SER A 78 27.05 -22.12 -12.54
CA SER A 78 26.91 -23.57 -12.69
C SER A 78 26.12 -24.25 -11.55
N LYS A 79 25.96 -23.59 -10.40
CA LYS A 79 25.16 -24.06 -9.26
C LYS A 79 23.69 -23.60 -9.29
N ASN A 80 23.27 -22.87 -10.33
CA ASN A 80 21.91 -22.34 -10.48
C ASN A 80 20.83 -23.45 -10.54
N ASN A 81 21.21 -24.68 -10.88
CA ASN A 81 20.33 -25.83 -10.87
C ASN A 81 19.90 -26.30 -9.47
N LEU A 82 20.46 -25.72 -8.40
CA LEU A 82 20.09 -25.99 -7.01
C LEU A 82 19.02 -25.03 -6.46
N VAL A 83 18.77 -23.92 -7.15
CA VAL A 83 17.82 -22.88 -6.70
C VAL A 83 16.41 -23.47 -6.60
N GLY A 84 15.78 -23.29 -5.43
CA GLY A 84 14.41 -23.74 -5.17
C GLY A 84 14.22 -25.26 -5.11
N LYS A 85 15.30 -26.06 -5.10
CA LYS A 85 15.20 -27.51 -4.91
C LYS A 85 15.15 -27.84 -3.43
N ASN A 86 14.24 -28.74 -3.06
CA ASN A 86 14.21 -29.34 -1.73
C ASN A 86 14.90 -30.70 -1.72
N ARG A 87 15.50 -31.04 -0.59
CA ARG A 87 15.95 -32.37 -0.23
C ARG A 87 14.73 -33.25 0.08
N SER A 88 14.96 -34.55 0.21
CA SER A 88 13.93 -35.57 0.48
C SER A 88 13.14 -35.31 1.77
N ASP A 89 13.73 -34.58 2.73
CA ASP A 89 13.15 -34.20 4.01
C ASP A 89 12.35 -32.88 3.95
N GLY A 90 12.21 -32.27 2.76
CA GLY A 90 11.51 -31.00 2.55
C GLY A 90 12.37 -29.76 2.80
N THR A 91 13.61 -29.89 3.27
CA THR A 91 14.51 -28.74 3.49
C THR A 91 15.16 -28.25 2.18
N PRO A 92 15.48 -26.96 2.03
CA PRO A 92 16.14 -26.45 0.82
C PRO A 92 17.51 -27.09 0.57
N ALA A 93 17.91 -27.20 -0.70
CA ALA A 93 19.26 -27.55 -1.09
C ALA A 93 20.25 -26.51 -0.54
N THR A 94 21.39 -26.97 -0.02
CA THR A 94 22.38 -26.10 0.63
C THR A 94 23.76 -26.23 0.01
N ILE A 95 24.56 -25.17 0.13
CA ILE A 95 26.00 -25.13 -0.16
C ILE A 95 26.70 -24.55 1.07
N GLU A 96 27.67 -25.28 1.63
CA GLU A 96 28.30 -24.93 2.92
C GLU A 96 27.30 -24.69 4.06
N ASP A 97 26.25 -25.53 4.11
CA ASP A 97 25.12 -25.46 5.06
C ASP A 97 24.25 -24.20 4.96
N ILE A 98 24.41 -23.41 3.90
CA ILE A 98 23.58 -22.23 3.60
C ILE A 98 22.58 -22.59 2.48
N PRO A 99 21.28 -22.30 2.62
CA PRO A 99 20.29 -22.60 1.60
C PRO A 99 20.50 -21.78 0.32
N VAL A 100 20.31 -22.42 -0.84
CA VAL A 100 20.37 -21.78 -2.16
C VAL A 100 18.97 -21.28 -2.52
N LEU A 101 18.63 -20.09 -2.01
CA LEU A 101 17.30 -19.49 -2.16
C LEU A 101 17.15 -18.72 -3.48
N TYR A 102 18.23 -18.06 -3.91
CA TYR A 102 18.28 -17.17 -5.07
C TYR A 102 19.34 -17.63 -6.07
N PRO A 103 19.32 -17.12 -7.33
CA PRO A 103 20.39 -17.34 -8.29
C PRO A 103 21.75 -17.01 -7.66
N PRO A 104 22.68 -17.97 -7.60
CA PRO A 104 23.88 -17.89 -6.74
C PRO A 104 24.96 -16.92 -7.26
N PHE A 105 24.68 -16.12 -8.28
CA PHE A 105 25.65 -15.28 -8.99
C PHE A 105 25.28 -13.79 -9.00
N ILE A 106 24.21 -13.40 -8.29
CA ILE A 106 23.72 -12.01 -8.26
C ILE A 106 24.78 -11.08 -7.66
N SER A 107 25.44 -11.45 -6.57
CA SER A 107 26.51 -10.60 -5.99
C SER A 107 27.67 -10.36 -6.96
N TYR A 108 28.00 -11.32 -7.84
CA TYR A 108 28.99 -11.10 -8.89
C TYR A 108 28.50 -10.10 -9.94
N LEU A 109 27.22 -10.15 -10.34
CA LEU A 109 26.66 -9.15 -11.26
C LEU A 109 26.69 -7.75 -10.65
N ILE A 110 26.33 -7.60 -9.37
CA ILE A 110 26.48 -6.34 -8.61
C ILE A 110 27.93 -5.88 -8.59
N PHE A 111 28.87 -6.79 -8.31
CA PHE A 111 30.29 -6.46 -8.26
C PHE A 111 30.82 -5.93 -9.60
N LEU A 112 30.32 -6.42 -10.73
CA LEU A 112 30.68 -5.91 -12.06
C LEU A 112 30.09 -4.52 -12.37
N ILE A 113 29.05 -4.11 -11.64
CA ILE A 113 28.39 -2.81 -11.80
C ILE A 113 29.10 -1.73 -10.97
N LEU A 114 29.60 -2.06 -9.77
CA LEU A 114 30.24 -1.13 -8.84
C LEU A 114 31.29 -0.18 -9.45
N PRO A 115 32.16 -0.60 -10.40
CA PRO A 115 33.14 0.31 -11.00
C PRO A 115 32.54 1.46 -11.84
N LEU A 116 31.25 1.39 -12.17
CA LEU A 116 30.52 2.46 -12.85
C LEU A 116 29.87 3.45 -11.88
N VAL A 117 29.88 3.12 -10.58
CA VAL A 117 29.10 3.76 -9.53
C VAL A 117 29.98 4.43 -8.49
N GLU A 118 31.11 3.81 -8.17
CA GLU A 118 32.07 4.30 -7.19
C GLU A 118 32.99 5.36 -7.79
N ASP A 119 33.38 6.35 -6.99
CA ASP A 119 34.38 7.36 -7.37
C ASP A 119 35.75 6.71 -7.47
N ILE A 120 36.15 6.38 -8.69
CA ILE A 120 37.50 5.94 -9.05
C ILE A 120 38.27 7.18 -9.52
N ASP A 121 39.58 7.25 -9.22
CA ASP A 121 40.47 8.31 -9.72
C ASP A 121 40.55 8.25 -11.27
N ASP A 122 39.56 8.86 -11.92
CA ASP A 122 39.18 8.68 -13.32
C ASP A 122 39.66 9.82 -14.24
N THR A 123 40.55 10.69 -13.75
CA THR A 123 40.93 11.95 -14.41
C THR A 123 41.49 11.79 -15.82
N ASN A 124 41.79 10.56 -16.28
CA ASN A 124 42.32 10.23 -17.61
C ASN A 124 41.49 9.19 -18.40
N LEU A 125 40.33 8.72 -17.93
CA LEU A 125 39.53 7.68 -18.60
C LEU A 125 38.26 8.25 -19.25
N ARG A 126 37.96 7.81 -20.49
CA ARG A 126 36.69 8.15 -21.15
C ARG A 126 35.52 7.49 -20.40
N ALA A 127 34.35 8.14 -20.41
CA ALA A 127 33.14 7.64 -19.74
C ALA A 127 32.64 6.26 -20.27
N ASP A 128 33.01 5.88 -21.48
CA ASP A 128 32.67 4.59 -22.13
C ASP A 128 33.73 3.49 -21.92
N ALA A 129 34.83 3.77 -21.21
CA ALA A 129 35.95 2.84 -21.02
C ALA A 129 35.75 1.87 -19.83
N TYR A 130 34.72 1.01 -19.88
CA TYR A 130 34.35 0.10 -18.78
C TYR A 130 35.52 -0.74 -18.24
N TYR A 131 36.29 -1.41 -19.11
CA TYR A 131 37.39 -2.27 -18.67
C TYR A 131 38.48 -1.50 -17.93
N GLY A 132 38.74 -0.24 -18.30
CA GLY A 132 39.70 0.62 -17.59
C GLY A 132 39.24 0.89 -16.16
N ARG A 133 37.96 1.25 -15.99
CA ARG A 133 37.33 1.49 -14.69
C ARG A 133 37.31 0.24 -13.82
N LEU A 134 36.87 -0.90 -14.38
CA LEU A 134 36.86 -2.18 -13.67
C LEU A 134 38.26 -2.53 -13.16
N ASN A 135 39.29 -2.45 -14.00
CA ASN A 135 40.65 -2.80 -13.58
C ASN A 135 41.21 -1.82 -12.53
N ALA A 136 40.93 -0.52 -12.64
CA ALA A 136 41.30 0.45 -11.61
C ALA A 136 40.62 0.13 -10.26
N PHE A 137 39.33 -0.22 -10.29
CA PHE A 137 38.57 -0.65 -9.11
C PHE A 137 39.12 -1.94 -8.48
N LEU A 138 39.53 -2.92 -9.28
CA LEU A 138 40.15 -4.14 -8.78
C LEU A 138 41.47 -3.84 -8.07
N GLN A 139 42.31 -2.98 -8.67
CA GLN A 139 43.60 -2.59 -8.08
C GLN A 139 43.42 -1.83 -6.76
N SER A 140 42.46 -0.91 -6.67
CA SER A 140 42.18 -0.16 -5.44
C SER A 140 41.72 -1.06 -4.29
N HIS A 141 41.20 -2.26 -4.59
CA HIS A 141 40.73 -3.25 -3.62
C HIS A 141 41.68 -4.46 -3.46
N LEU A 142 42.94 -4.33 -3.89
CA LEU A 142 43.97 -5.38 -3.80
C LEU A 142 43.54 -6.70 -4.47
N ILE A 143 42.90 -6.58 -5.63
CA ILE A 143 42.57 -7.68 -6.53
C ILE A 143 43.48 -7.56 -7.76
N ASN A 144 44.57 -8.34 -7.74
CA ASN A 144 45.60 -8.30 -8.79
C ASN A 144 45.19 -9.10 -10.03
N GLU A 145 44.08 -8.71 -10.64
CA GLU A 145 43.54 -9.28 -11.87
C GLU A 145 43.48 -8.20 -12.96
N ASN A 146 43.57 -8.61 -14.23
CA ASN A 146 43.39 -7.73 -15.38
C ASN A 146 42.33 -8.35 -16.29
N ILE A 147 41.15 -7.74 -16.30
CA ILE A 147 39.97 -8.22 -17.01
C ILE A 147 39.78 -7.41 -18.30
N GLY A 148 39.63 -8.11 -19.42
CA GLY A 148 39.40 -7.50 -20.73
C GLY A 148 38.22 -8.10 -21.48
N SER A 149 38.08 -7.71 -22.74
CA SER A 149 37.01 -8.21 -23.61
C SER A 149 37.07 -9.72 -23.82
N ALA A 150 38.27 -10.32 -23.82
CA ALA A 150 38.46 -11.77 -23.97
C ALA A 150 37.82 -12.57 -22.82
N ASP A 151 37.80 -12.04 -21.61
CA ASP A 151 37.14 -12.67 -20.45
C ASP A 151 35.60 -12.68 -20.58
N PHE A 152 35.04 -11.72 -21.34
CA PHE A 152 33.60 -11.61 -21.60
C PHE A 152 33.17 -12.35 -22.88
N ARG A 153 34.10 -12.66 -23.81
CA ARG A 153 33.82 -13.39 -25.07
C ARG A 153 33.25 -14.79 -24.81
N ASN A 154 32.53 -15.36 -25.77
CA ASN A 154 31.83 -16.67 -25.66
C ASN A 154 30.71 -16.71 -24.61
N ASN A 155 29.98 -15.61 -24.45
CA ASN A 155 28.78 -15.54 -23.60
C ASN A 155 29.02 -15.81 -22.10
N GLN A 156 30.26 -15.63 -21.59
CA GLN A 156 30.60 -16.05 -20.21
C GLN A 156 29.76 -15.38 -19.12
N ILE A 157 29.33 -14.14 -19.36
CA ILE A 157 28.54 -13.34 -18.40
C ILE A 157 27.12 -13.10 -18.92
N ASN A 158 26.92 -13.08 -20.23
CA ASN A 158 25.62 -12.86 -20.86
C ASN A 158 24.56 -13.90 -20.44
N CYS A 159 24.96 -15.17 -20.25
CA CYS A 159 24.04 -16.21 -19.77
C CYS A 159 23.55 -15.96 -18.34
N LEU A 160 24.34 -15.29 -17.48
CA LEU A 160 23.91 -14.94 -16.11
C LEU A 160 22.73 -13.95 -16.15
N TRP A 161 22.81 -12.93 -17.02
CA TRP A 161 21.74 -11.95 -17.20
C TRP A 161 20.44 -12.60 -17.71
N GLU A 162 20.56 -13.47 -18.72
CA GLU A 162 19.43 -14.19 -19.31
C GLU A 162 18.80 -15.18 -18.32
N ASP A 163 19.61 -15.92 -17.57
CA ASP A 163 19.12 -16.83 -16.53
C ASP A 163 18.49 -16.10 -15.36
N LEU A 164 18.98 -14.91 -14.99
CA LEU A 164 18.34 -14.08 -13.98
C LEU A 164 16.97 -13.59 -14.46
N ALA A 165 16.86 -13.14 -15.72
CA ALA A 165 15.58 -12.74 -16.32
C ALA A 165 14.60 -13.92 -16.40
N ASN A 166 15.07 -15.10 -16.81
CA ASN A 166 14.27 -16.31 -16.85
C ASN A 166 13.84 -16.75 -15.43
N TRP A 167 14.74 -16.67 -14.45
CA TRP A 167 14.40 -16.98 -13.06
C TRP A 167 13.34 -16.01 -12.50
N ALA A 168 13.55 -14.70 -12.64
CA ALA A 168 12.64 -13.69 -12.11
C ALA A 168 11.29 -13.72 -12.83
N ASN A 169 11.29 -13.68 -14.16
CA ASN A 169 10.09 -13.48 -14.96
C ASN A 169 9.34 -14.79 -15.22
N VAL A 170 10.04 -15.91 -15.47
CA VAL A 170 9.39 -17.17 -15.90
C VAL A 170 9.24 -18.14 -14.73
N LYS A 171 10.32 -18.45 -14.01
CA LYS A 171 10.27 -19.45 -12.92
C LYS A 171 9.47 -18.95 -11.71
N ASN A 172 9.62 -17.69 -11.36
CA ASN A 172 8.89 -17.06 -10.25
C ASN A 172 7.74 -16.16 -10.71
N ASN A 173 7.37 -16.21 -12.00
CA ASN A 173 6.22 -15.47 -12.55
C ASN A 173 6.24 -13.95 -12.28
N GLY A 174 7.39 -13.34 -12.01
CA GLY A 174 7.52 -11.93 -11.60
C GLY A 174 7.14 -11.63 -10.14
N ASP A 175 6.90 -12.64 -9.32
CA ASP A 175 6.38 -12.50 -7.95
C ASP A 175 7.36 -11.77 -7.01
N PHE A 176 8.66 -11.84 -7.30
CA PHE A 176 9.72 -11.13 -6.58
C PHE A 176 10.25 -9.90 -7.34
N GLY A 177 9.64 -9.57 -8.47
CA GLY A 177 10.06 -8.50 -9.38
C GLY A 177 10.46 -9.00 -10.76
N LEU A 178 10.43 -8.07 -11.73
CA LEU A 178 10.74 -8.31 -13.13
C LEU A 178 12.17 -7.87 -13.43
N PHE A 179 12.97 -8.76 -14.01
CA PHE A 179 14.31 -8.43 -14.47
C PHE A 179 14.37 -8.41 -16.00
N ASN A 180 14.64 -7.23 -16.56
CA ASN A 180 14.61 -7.00 -18.00
C ASN A 180 16.03 -6.78 -18.56
N VAL A 181 16.44 -7.64 -19.50
CA VAL A 181 17.73 -7.52 -20.18
C VAL A 181 17.56 -6.65 -21.43
N ILE A 182 18.26 -5.52 -21.47
CA ILE A 182 18.26 -4.63 -22.65
C ILE A 182 19.22 -5.21 -23.71
N PRO A 183 18.75 -5.46 -24.95
CA PRO A 183 19.61 -5.93 -26.03
C PRO A 183 20.43 -4.76 -26.59
N PHE A 184 21.73 -4.99 -26.82
CA PHE A 184 22.62 -4.05 -27.50
C PHE A 184 23.15 -4.69 -28.77
N THR A 185 22.96 -4.00 -29.90
CA THR A 185 23.32 -4.50 -31.24
C THR A 185 24.68 -3.99 -31.72
N ASN A 186 25.17 -2.89 -31.13
CA ASN A 186 26.48 -2.34 -31.47
C ASN A 186 27.63 -3.25 -30.99
N GLU A 187 28.55 -3.61 -31.88
CA GLU A 187 29.70 -4.48 -31.62
C GLU A 187 30.59 -3.98 -30.47
N ASN A 188 30.68 -2.66 -30.26
CA ASN A 188 31.46 -2.07 -29.16
C ASN A 188 30.80 -2.24 -27.78
N TRP A 189 29.50 -2.57 -27.74
CA TRP A 189 28.69 -2.63 -26.52
C TRP A 189 28.11 -4.02 -26.26
N ILE A 190 28.36 -5.01 -27.13
CA ILE A 190 27.76 -6.35 -27.03
C ILE A 190 28.06 -7.09 -25.71
N TYR A 191 29.20 -6.78 -25.07
CA TYR A 191 29.63 -7.41 -23.81
C TYR A 191 29.42 -6.54 -22.57
N VAL A 192 29.46 -5.22 -22.72
CA VAL A 192 29.44 -4.26 -21.61
C VAL A 192 28.15 -3.46 -21.55
N GLY A 193 27.39 -3.40 -22.63
CA GLY A 193 26.11 -2.69 -22.73
C GLY A 193 25.11 -3.15 -21.68
N LYS A 194 25.03 -4.46 -21.38
CA LYS A 194 24.19 -4.99 -20.30
C LYS A 194 24.62 -4.50 -18.91
N VAL A 195 25.92 -4.25 -18.69
CA VAL A 195 26.42 -3.67 -17.43
C VAL A 195 26.08 -2.19 -17.38
N PHE A 196 26.37 -1.45 -18.46
CA PHE A 196 26.02 -0.04 -18.58
C PHE A 196 24.52 0.20 -18.44
N SER A 197 23.67 -0.69 -18.95
CA SER A 197 22.23 -0.56 -18.88
C SER A 197 21.66 -0.58 -17.47
N GLN A 198 22.41 -1.15 -16.52
CA GLN A 198 22.07 -1.09 -15.09
C GLN A 198 22.48 0.23 -14.44
N CYS A 199 23.33 1.04 -15.10
CA CYS A 199 23.89 2.31 -14.60
C CYS A 199 23.58 3.55 -15.47
N LEU A 200 22.74 3.44 -16.50
CA LEU A 200 22.46 4.54 -17.45
C LEU A 200 21.98 5.83 -16.77
N VAL A 201 21.37 5.70 -15.59
CA VAL A 201 20.84 6.79 -14.79
C VAL A 201 21.18 6.47 -13.33
N PRO A 202 22.18 7.13 -12.71
CA PRO A 202 22.52 6.89 -11.30
C PRO A 202 21.28 7.14 -10.41
N PRO A 203 21.04 6.41 -9.32
CA PRO A 203 19.94 6.65 -8.39
C PRO A 203 19.92 8.06 -7.83
N LYS A 204 21.06 8.72 -7.61
CA LYS A 204 21.07 10.14 -7.23
C LYS A 204 20.38 11.01 -8.29
N PHE A 205 20.50 10.67 -9.58
CA PHE A 205 19.76 11.33 -10.65
C PHE A 205 18.32 10.82 -10.78
N LEU A 206 18.07 9.50 -10.66
CA LEU A 206 16.70 8.93 -10.66
C LEU A 206 15.84 9.54 -9.53
N ASN A 207 16.40 9.71 -8.33
CA ASN A 207 15.74 10.30 -7.17
C ASN A 207 15.39 11.77 -7.38
N ARG A 208 16.13 12.47 -8.25
CA ARG A 208 15.89 13.88 -8.61
C ARG A 208 15.02 14.04 -9.87
N LEU A 209 14.65 12.95 -10.56
CA LEU A 209 13.75 13.02 -11.71
C LEU A 209 12.37 13.62 -11.37
N PRO A 210 11.72 13.30 -10.24
CA PRO A 210 10.46 13.95 -9.85
C PRO A 210 10.57 15.48 -9.75
N GLU A 211 11.66 15.96 -9.15
CA GLU A 211 11.97 17.40 -9.08
C GLU A 211 12.17 17.99 -10.49
N LEU A 212 12.92 17.29 -11.35
CA LEU A 212 13.11 17.69 -12.74
C LEU A 212 11.77 17.80 -13.48
N PHE A 213 10.89 16.80 -13.37
CA PHE A 213 9.59 16.77 -14.04
C PHE A 213 8.72 17.96 -13.65
N GLN A 214 8.67 18.28 -12.35
CA GLN A 214 7.98 19.47 -11.86
C GLN A 214 8.58 20.76 -12.42
N VAL A 215 9.92 20.91 -12.38
CA VAL A 215 10.62 22.12 -12.85
C VAL A 215 10.41 22.37 -14.34
N ILE A 216 10.41 21.32 -15.17
CA ILE A 216 10.18 21.45 -16.62
C ILE A 216 8.70 21.54 -17.00
N GLY A 217 7.80 21.43 -16.02
CA GLY A 217 6.36 21.63 -16.14
C GLY A 217 5.57 20.42 -16.65
N LEU A 218 6.05 19.20 -16.40
CA LEU A 218 5.25 17.99 -16.67
C LEU A 218 4.20 17.79 -15.56
N VAL A 219 3.07 17.21 -15.93
CA VAL A 219 1.97 16.84 -15.04
C VAL A 219 1.84 15.33 -15.09
N PRO A 220 1.79 14.59 -13.96
CA PRO A 220 1.63 13.13 -13.99
C PRO A 220 0.33 12.71 -14.70
N ASP A 221 0.25 11.45 -15.11
CA ASP A 221 -0.93 10.88 -15.80
C ASP A 221 -1.35 11.63 -17.07
N THR A 222 -0.41 12.39 -17.66
CA THR A 222 -0.59 13.12 -18.92
C THR A 222 0.26 12.46 -20.01
N PHE A 223 -0.34 12.14 -21.14
CA PHE A 223 0.40 11.70 -22.32
C PHE A 223 1.21 12.87 -22.92
N TYR A 224 2.52 12.66 -23.08
CA TYR A 224 3.44 13.53 -23.79
C TYR A 224 4.18 12.73 -24.87
N GLU A 225 4.31 13.31 -26.07
CA GLU A 225 5.06 12.67 -27.15
C GLU A 225 6.56 12.56 -26.83
N ASP A 226 7.20 11.49 -27.32
CA ASP A 226 8.61 11.18 -27.08
C ASP A 226 9.53 12.34 -27.46
N ARG A 227 9.27 12.93 -28.63
CA ARG A 227 10.03 14.07 -29.13
C ARG A 227 9.85 15.31 -28.25
N PHE A 228 8.64 15.55 -27.77
CA PHE A 228 8.38 16.68 -26.86
C PHE A 228 9.14 16.51 -25.54
N LEU A 229 9.11 15.32 -24.94
CA LEU A 229 9.87 15.02 -23.72
C LEU A 229 11.38 15.15 -23.97
N GLN A 230 11.88 14.60 -25.07
CA GLN A 230 13.29 14.67 -25.43
C GLN A 230 13.75 16.13 -25.60
N GLU A 231 12.99 16.96 -26.32
CA GLU A 231 13.30 18.38 -26.49
C GLU A 231 13.23 19.15 -25.16
N LYS A 232 12.23 18.86 -24.30
CA LYS A 232 12.14 19.45 -22.95
C LYS A 232 13.34 19.11 -22.07
N ILE A 233 13.79 17.86 -22.08
CA ILE A 233 14.95 17.40 -21.31
C ILE A 233 16.25 17.99 -21.87
N LYS A 234 16.45 17.95 -23.20
CA LYS A 234 17.65 18.49 -23.86
C LYS A 234 17.81 20.01 -23.66
N ASN A 235 16.68 20.73 -23.63
CA ASN A 235 16.66 22.18 -23.45
C ASN A 235 16.56 22.63 -21.98
N SER A 236 16.46 21.69 -21.03
CA SER A 236 16.45 22.02 -19.61
C SER A 236 17.76 22.69 -19.22
N ARG A 237 17.65 23.84 -18.55
CA ARG A 237 18.80 24.57 -17.99
C ARG A 237 19.03 24.26 -16.51
N THR A 238 18.48 23.14 -16.04
CA THR A 238 18.59 22.72 -14.64
C THR A 238 19.96 22.10 -14.37
N ASP A 239 20.43 22.20 -13.14
CA ASP A 239 21.57 21.48 -12.58
C ASP A 239 21.19 20.08 -12.06
N LEU A 240 19.90 19.72 -12.20
CA LEU A 240 19.34 18.41 -11.82
C LEU A 240 19.88 17.26 -12.67
N ILE A 241 20.26 17.54 -13.93
CA ILE A 241 20.83 16.56 -14.85
C ILE A 241 22.37 16.65 -14.79
N PRO A 242 23.08 15.56 -14.45
CA PRO A 242 24.55 15.54 -14.51
C PRO A 242 25.07 15.91 -15.89
N LYS A 243 26.13 16.74 -15.95
CA LYS A 243 26.72 17.20 -17.22
C LYS A 243 27.12 16.05 -18.15
N SER A 244 27.70 14.99 -17.59
CA SER A 244 28.07 13.77 -18.33
C SER A 244 26.87 13.12 -19.01
N THR A 245 25.74 12.97 -18.32
CA THR A 245 24.48 12.43 -18.86
C THR A 245 23.90 13.34 -19.95
N LEU A 246 23.96 14.66 -19.74
CA LEU A 246 23.49 15.65 -20.72
C LEU A 246 24.31 15.62 -22.02
N ASP A 247 25.62 15.38 -21.92
CA ASP A 247 26.51 15.22 -23.08
C ASP A 247 26.25 13.91 -23.84
N PHE A 248 25.83 12.83 -23.16
CA PHE A 248 25.36 11.60 -23.82
C PHE A 248 24.01 11.80 -24.54
N LEU A 249 23.06 12.49 -23.91
CA LEU A 249 21.74 12.76 -24.49
C LEU A 249 21.81 13.56 -25.81
N LYS A 250 22.89 14.33 -26.02
CA LYS A 250 23.12 15.11 -27.25
C LYS A 250 23.67 14.30 -28.43
N LYS A 251 24.15 13.06 -28.23
CA LYS A 251 24.83 12.27 -29.27
C LYS A 251 23.90 11.47 -30.18
N ASP A 252 22.61 11.36 -29.83
CA ASP A 252 21.57 10.64 -30.59
C ASP A 252 21.98 9.21 -31.03
N ASP A 253 22.56 8.45 -30.10
CA ASP A 253 22.99 7.05 -30.27
C ASP A 253 22.09 6.04 -29.48
N GLU A 254 22.40 4.74 -29.57
CA GLU A 254 21.67 3.67 -28.86
C GLU A 254 21.60 3.92 -27.34
N LEU A 255 22.64 4.53 -26.76
CA LEU A 255 22.73 4.86 -25.34
C LEU A 255 21.79 6.01 -24.97
N SER A 256 21.79 7.10 -25.77
CA SER A 256 20.88 8.24 -25.62
C SER A 256 19.41 7.79 -25.64
N ASN A 257 19.04 6.94 -26.60
CA ASN A 257 17.68 6.38 -26.69
C ASN A 257 17.31 5.55 -25.45
N SER A 258 18.26 4.78 -24.93
CA SER A 258 18.04 3.98 -23.71
C SER A 258 17.84 4.86 -22.46
N ILE A 259 18.58 5.97 -22.33
CA ILE A 259 18.39 6.95 -21.24
C ILE A 259 17.01 7.61 -21.35
N ILE A 260 16.60 8.04 -22.54
CA ILE A 260 15.29 8.67 -22.77
C ILE A 260 14.17 7.69 -22.41
N GLN A 261 14.23 6.45 -22.88
CA GLN A 261 13.26 5.41 -22.53
C GLN A 261 13.20 5.16 -21.02
N THR A 262 14.34 5.23 -20.33
CA THR A 262 14.40 5.12 -18.88
C THR A 262 13.70 6.29 -18.21
N ILE A 263 13.99 7.53 -18.60
CA ILE A 263 13.34 8.73 -18.05
C ILE A 263 11.83 8.68 -18.30
N GLN A 264 11.38 8.28 -19.48
CA GLN A 264 9.96 8.12 -19.80
C GLN A 264 9.29 7.07 -18.94
N ARG A 265 9.96 5.93 -18.71
CA ARG A 265 9.48 4.90 -17.81
C ARG A 265 9.35 5.41 -16.38
N GLN A 266 10.29 6.24 -15.93
CA GLN A 266 10.21 6.87 -14.61
C GLN A 266 9.11 7.92 -14.53
N TYR A 267 8.92 8.73 -15.58
CA TYR A 267 7.80 9.68 -15.66
C TYR A 267 6.44 8.96 -15.59
N LYS A 268 6.27 7.84 -16.30
CA LYS A 268 5.05 7.01 -16.22
C LYS A 268 4.81 6.40 -14.82
N LYS A 269 5.85 6.32 -13.98
CA LYS A 269 5.78 5.84 -12.59
C LYS A 269 5.68 6.99 -11.59
N TRP A 270 5.85 8.23 -12.03
CA TRP A 270 5.84 9.39 -11.15
C TRP A 270 4.42 9.67 -10.67
N THR A 271 4.22 9.58 -9.36
CA THR A 271 2.91 9.81 -8.73
C THR A 271 2.58 11.29 -8.60
N GLY A 272 3.49 12.19 -8.99
CA GLY A 272 3.36 13.63 -8.75
C GLY A 272 4.08 14.14 -7.50
N GLU A 273 4.48 13.26 -6.58
CA GLU A 273 5.23 13.66 -5.38
C GLU A 273 6.63 14.17 -5.74
N THR A 274 7.07 15.23 -5.04
CA THR A 274 8.40 15.81 -5.22
C THR A 274 9.03 16.11 -3.87
N HIS A 275 10.36 15.99 -3.83
CA HIS A 275 11.16 16.19 -2.63
C HIS A 275 12.44 16.94 -3.01
N GLU A 276 12.90 17.78 -2.10
CA GLU A 276 14.21 18.43 -2.16
C GLU A 276 15.16 17.66 -1.23
N GLU A 277 16.33 17.27 -1.75
CA GLU A 277 17.40 16.67 -0.94
C GLU A 277 18.33 17.76 -0.42
N ILE A 278 18.41 17.90 0.90
CA ILE A 278 19.26 18.87 1.61
C ILE A 278 20.42 18.09 2.24
N GLU A 279 21.65 18.38 1.80
CA GLU A 279 22.87 17.80 2.37
C GLU A 279 23.29 18.61 3.62
N GLU A 280 23.23 17.99 4.80
CA GLU A 280 23.73 18.54 6.07
C GLU A 280 24.89 17.66 6.57
N GLY A 281 26.12 17.99 6.17
CA GLY A 281 27.31 17.21 6.55
C GLY A 281 27.33 15.82 5.90
N THR A 282 27.34 14.76 6.70
CA THR A 282 27.24 13.36 6.25
C THR A 282 25.80 12.86 6.14
N THR A 283 24.81 13.67 6.54
CA THR A 283 23.40 13.29 6.54
C THR A 283 22.61 14.04 5.46
N THR A 284 21.83 13.31 4.66
CA THR A 284 20.94 13.88 3.65
C THR A 284 19.50 13.88 4.18
N ARG A 285 18.88 15.05 4.28
CA ARG A 285 17.48 15.19 4.68
C ARG A 285 16.59 15.44 3.48
N LYS A 286 15.45 14.75 3.40
CA LYS A 286 14.43 15.02 2.39
C LYS A 286 13.40 16.02 2.93
N LYS A 287 13.23 17.14 2.23
CA LYS A 287 12.17 18.11 2.50
C LYS A 287 11.07 17.94 1.46
N ARG A 288 9.82 17.79 1.89
CA ARG A 288 8.68 17.65 0.98
C ARG A 288 8.46 18.94 0.19
N ASN A 289 8.20 18.80 -1.10
CA ASN A 289 7.77 19.87 -2.00
C ASN A 289 6.34 19.56 -2.51
N TYR A 290 5.88 20.22 -3.57
CA TYR A 290 4.51 20.06 -4.05
C TYR A 290 4.26 18.68 -4.67
N THR A 291 3.17 18.05 -4.26
CA THR A 291 2.52 16.98 -5.01
C THR A 291 1.76 17.60 -6.18
N VAL A 292 2.14 17.26 -7.41
CA VAL A 292 1.47 17.70 -8.64
C VAL A 292 0.41 16.68 -9.02
N ALA A 293 -0.80 17.13 -9.33
CA ALA A 293 -1.90 16.27 -9.77
C ALA A 293 -2.51 16.81 -11.07
N ASN A 294 -3.09 15.91 -11.88
CA ASN A 294 -3.69 16.29 -13.15
C ASN A 294 -5.15 16.70 -12.95
N LEU A 295 -5.56 17.81 -13.58
CA LEU A 295 -6.96 18.18 -13.74
C LEU A 295 -7.47 17.62 -15.06
N PHE A 296 -8.51 16.81 -14.99
CA PHE A 296 -9.26 16.31 -16.13
C PHE A 296 -10.49 17.17 -16.35
N LEU A 297 -10.68 17.62 -17.58
CA LEU A 297 -11.93 18.25 -17.97
C LEU A 297 -13.02 17.18 -18.05
N GLN A 298 -14.21 17.52 -17.54
CA GLN A 298 -15.40 16.72 -17.75
C GLN A 298 -16.59 17.62 -18.11
N PHE A 299 -17.62 17.03 -18.70
CA PHE A 299 -18.88 17.72 -18.93
C PHE A 299 -20.07 16.76 -18.85
N ARG A 300 -21.25 17.35 -18.65
CA ARG A 300 -22.53 16.66 -18.84
C ARG A 300 -23.28 17.33 -19.99
N VAL A 301 -24.05 16.54 -20.72
CA VAL A 301 -24.90 16.99 -21.82
C VAL A 301 -26.34 16.73 -21.43
N ASN A 302 -27.18 17.77 -21.50
CA ASN A 302 -28.62 17.60 -21.46
C ASN A 302 -29.13 17.66 -22.89
N THR A 303 -29.42 16.48 -23.48
CA THR A 303 -29.85 16.37 -24.86
C THR A 303 -31.24 16.94 -25.12
N ASN A 304 -32.08 17.09 -24.09
CA ASN A 304 -33.42 17.65 -24.25
C ASN A 304 -33.38 19.18 -24.38
N ASP A 305 -32.46 19.80 -23.64
CA ASP A 305 -32.31 21.26 -23.59
C ASP A 305 -31.16 21.76 -24.48
N GLU A 306 -30.44 20.85 -25.16
CA GLU A 306 -29.23 21.15 -25.96
C GLU A 306 -28.14 21.92 -25.20
N LEU A 307 -28.08 21.72 -23.87
CA LEU A 307 -27.13 22.38 -22.97
C LEU A 307 -25.93 21.48 -22.65
N ILE A 308 -24.74 22.07 -22.67
CA ILE A 308 -23.51 21.46 -22.16
C ILE A 308 -22.96 22.27 -20.98
N SER A 309 -22.51 21.59 -19.93
CA SER A 309 -21.88 22.26 -18.78
C SER A 309 -20.57 21.56 -18.41
N PHE A 310 -19.48 22.35 -18.40
CA PHE A 310 -18.13 21.90 -18.09
C PHE A 310 -17.83 21.98 -16.60
N SER A 311 -16.95 21.11 -16.14
CA SER A 311 -16.38 21.10 -14.79
C SER A 311 -15.08 20.30 -14.80
N TYR A 312 -14.42 20.18 -13.65
CA TYR A 312 -13.15 19.48 -13.53
C TYR A 312 -13.21 18.36 -12.51
N ARG A 313 -12.31 17.39 -12.65
CA ARG A 313 -11.93 16.44 -11.61
C ARG A 313 -10.42 16.37 -11.53
N MET A 314 -9.90 16.19 -10.34
CA MET A 314 -8.49 15.88 -10.13
C MET A 314 -8.31 14.36 -10.08
N TYR A 315 -7.18 13.89 -10.59
CA TYR A 315 -6.71 12.53 -10.37
C TYR A 315 -5.32 12.54 -9.73
N SER A 316 -5.11 11.64 -8.77
CA SER A 316 -3.82 11.39 -8.16
C SER A 316 -3.75 9.94 -7.69
N SER A 317 -2.60 9.31 -7.91
CA SER A 317 -2.27 8.00 -7.34
C SER A 317 -1.88 8.07 -5.86
N ASN A 318 -1.52 9.26 -5.35
CA ASN A 318 -1.31 9.48 -3.91
C ASN A 318 -2.65 9.70 -3.21
N ASP A 319 -2.73 9.28 -1.94
CA ASP A 319 -3.86 9.60 -1.08
C ASP A 319 -4.00 11.11 -0.84
N TYR A 320 -5.25 11.55 -0.84
CA TYR A 320 -5.61 12.94 -0.68
C TYR A 320 -5.57 13.32 0.80
N PRO A 321 -4.93 14.45 1.16
CA PRO A 321 -5.08 15.05 2.48
C PRO A 321 -6.55 15.16 2.90
N GLU A 322 -6.84 14.71 4.13
CA GLU A 322 -8.20 14.80 4.71
C GLU A 322 -8.76 16.23 4.67
N ASP A 323 -7.86 17.21 4.78
CA ASP A 323 -8.13 18.64 4.80
C ASP A 323 -7.69 19.35 3.50
N LEU A 324 -7.46 18.60 2.40
CA LEU A 324 -7.13 19.17 1.09
C LEU A 324 -8.27 20.09 0.63
N LYS A 325 -7.92 21.32 0.27
CA LYS A 325 -8.89 22.34 -0.13
C LYS A 325 -8.41 23.15 -1.34
N PHE A 326 -9.30 23.34 -2.31
CA PHE A 326 -9.10 24.26 -3.45
C PHE A 326 -10.25 25.27 -3.50
N GLY A 327 -9.99 26.52 -3.09
CA GLY A 327 -11.05 27.52 -2.99
C GLY A 327 -12.13 27.06 -2.01
N GLU A 328 -13.39 27.01 -2.41
CA GLU A 328 -14.51 26.48 -1.59
C GLU A 328 -14.67 24.96 -1.66
N HIS A 329 -13.89 24.27 -2.50
CA HIS A 329 -13.97 22.82 -2.64
C HIS A 329 -13.12 22.11 -1.58
N GLU A 330 -13.77 21.40 -0.68
CA GLU A 330 -13.17 20.56 0.36
C GLU A 330 -13.59 19.10 0.20
N ASN A 331 -13.00 18.19 0.98
CA ASN A 331 -13.35 16.77 0.97
C ASN A 331 -13.30 16.18 -0.45
N LEU A 332 -12.16 16.39 -1.10
CA LEU A 332 -12.04 16.21 -2.54
C LEU A 332 -12.04 14.75 -2.95
N TYR A 333 -11.60 13.80 -2.13
CA TYR A 333 -11.49 12.40 -2.55
C TYR A 333 -12.87 11.76 -2.76
N GLU A 334 -13.06 11.08 -3.90
CA GLU A 334 -14.26 10.28 -4.20
C GLU A 334 -13.92 8.79 -4.20
N ILE A 335 -13.15 8.30 -5.18
CA ILE A 335 -12.82 6.88 -5.31
C ILE A 335 -11.69 6.66 -6.32
N ASN A 336 -10.89 5.59 -6.16
CA ASN A 336 -9.90 5.13 -7.16
C ASN A 336 -8.95 6.25 -7.63
N GLY A 337 -8.52 7.14 -6.73
CA GLY A 337 -7.65 8.28 -7.06
C GLY A 337 -8.36 9.51 -7.64
N TRP A 338 -9.65 9.42 -7.96
CA TRP A 338 -10.45 10.52 -8.49
C TRP A 338 -11.03 11.40 -7.40
N SER A 339 -11.05 12.71 -7.66
CA SER A 339 -11.75 13.68 -6.84
C SER A 339 -13.24 13.74 -7.18
N LYS A 340 -14.03 14.28 -6.24
CA LYS A 340 -15.36 14.84 -6.48
C LYS A 340 -15.30 15.93 -7.56
N THR A 341 -16.46 16.21 -8.15
CA THR A 341 -16.59 17.23 -9.19
C THR A 341 -16.26 18.62 -8.65
N LEU A 342 -15.29 19.29 -9.28
CA LEU A 342 -14.93 20.68 -9.05
C LEU A 342 -15.73 21.55 -10.03
N LEU A 343 -16.76 22.23 -9.51
CA LEU A 343 -17.64 23.09 -10.29
C LEU A 343 -16.95 24.43 -10.63
N LEU A 344 -16.08 24.38 -11.63
CA LEU A 344 -15.31 25.51 -12.14
C LEU A 344 -15.54 25.65 -13.65
N GLU A 345 -15.61 26.89 -14.13
CA GLU A 345 -15.73 27.20 -15.56
C GLU A 345 -14.46 26.83 -16.34
N PHE A 346 -14.61 26.57 -17.64
CA PHE A 346 -13.49 26.19 -18.50
C PHE A 346 -12.42 27.30 -18.59
N ASN A 347 -11.16 26.93 -18.34
CA ASN A 347 -10.00 27.80 -18.45
C ASN A 347 -8.75 27.00 -18.88
N GLU A 348 -8.12 27.38 -20.01
CA GLU A 348 -6.96 26.70 -20.63
C GLU A 348 -5.66 26.71 -19.79
N GLY A 349 -5.61 27.43 -18.68
CA GLY A 349 -4.46 27.50 -17.78
C GLY A 349 -4.81 27.29 -16.31
N LEU A 350 -5.91 26.56 -16.03
CA LEU A 350 -6.37 26.36 -14.66
C LEU A 350 -5.29 25.66 -13.81
N GLU A 351 -4.89 26.33 -12.75
CA GLU A 351 -4.03 25.80 -11.70
C GLU A 351 -4.70 26.05 -10.35
N LEU A 352 -4.89 24.98 -9.56
CA LEU A 352 -5.41 25.04 -8.21
C LEU A 352 -4.31 24.69 -7.23
N LYS A 353 -4.24 25.37 -6.10
CA LYS A 353 -3.12 25.24 -5.16
C LYS A 353 -3.58 25.22 -3.71
N ASP A 354 -3.10 24.24 -2.97
CA ASP A 354 -3.12 24.18 -1.51
C ASP A 354 -1.68 24.32 -1.01
N SER A 355 -1.33 25.54 -0.57
CA SER A 355 0.03 25.86 -0.11
C SER A 355 0.40 25.19 1.22
N PHE A 356 -0.60 24.86 2.03
CA PHE A 356 -0.42 24.22 3.34
C PHE A 356 -0.12 22.74 3.15
N ASN A 357 -0.98 22.03 2.42
CA ASN A 357 -0.78 20.60 2.14
C ASN A 357 0.31 20.33 1.09
N LYS A 358 0.81 21.36 0.42
CA LYS A 358 1.75 21.29 -0.72
C LYS A 358 1.16 20.48 -1.88
N TRP A 359 -0.03 20.85 -2.34
CA TRP A 359 -0.65 20.24 -3.53
C TRP A 359 -0.89 21.29 -4.62
N ILE A 360 -0.65 20.90 -5.88
CA ILE A 360 -1.00 21.70 -7.05
C ILE A 360 -1.72 20.80 -8.05
N ALA A 361 -2.95 21.16 -8.42
CA ALA A 361 -3.68 20.52 -9.50
C ALA A 361 -3.54 21.37 -10.77
N LYS A 362 -3.03 20.79 -11.86
CA LYS A 362 -2.73 21.50 -13.12
C LYS A 362 -3.54 20.96 -14.27
N PHE A 363 -4.13 21.87 -15.05
CA PHE A 363 -4.77 21.53 -16.31
C PHE A 363 -3.76 21.64 -17.47
N PRO A 364 -3.39 20.54 -18.14
CA PRO A 364 -2.40 20.59 -19.22
C PRO A 364 -2.97 21.28 -20.46
N ASN A 365 -2.17 22.12 -21.12
CA ASN A 365 -2.57 22.78 -22.37
C ASN A 365 -2.56 21.78 -23.55
N ARG A 366 -3.69 21.65 -24.24
CA ARG A 366 -3.89 20.72 -25.37
C ARG A 366 -4.81 21.32 -26.42
N ASP A 367 -4.48 21.12 -27.68
CA ASP A 367 -5.28 21.58 -28.83
C ASP A 367 -6.47 20.64 -29.13
N VAL A 368 -6.34 19.36 -28.77
CA VAL A 368 -7.32 18.30 -28.99
C VAL A 368 -7.45 17.46 -27.72
N ARG A 369 -8.69 17.20 -27.30
CA ARG A 369 -9.02 16.38 -26.12
C ARG A 369 -10.06 15.34 -26.48
N LEU A 370 -9.89 14.12 -25.98
CA LEU A 370 -10.83 13.02 -26.15
C LEU A 370 -11.60 12.79 -24.86
N PHE A 371 -12.86 12.36 -24.96
CA PHE A 371 -13.71 12.08 -23.80
C PHE A 371 -14.41 10.74 -23.95
N VAL A 372 -14.51 10.02 -22.84
CA VAL A 372 -15.26 8.76 -22.69
C VAL A 372 -16.25 8.87 -21.54
N SER A 373 -17.18 7.92 -21.43
CA SER A 373 -18.06 7.85 -20.26
C SER A 373 -17.24 7.71 -18.98
N ALA A 374 -17.50 8.57 -17.99
CA ALA A 374 -16.81 8.50 -16.71
C ALA A 374 -17.14 7.23 -15.92
N GLY A 375 -18.22 6.51 -16.28
CA GLY A 375 -18.54 5.19 -15.73
C GLY A 375 -17.47 4.13 -15.93
N ILE A 376 -16.59 4.29 -16.93
CA ILE A 376 -15.41 3.41 -17.11
C ILE A 376 -14.49 3.46 -15.88
N PHE A 377 -14.45 4.59 -15.19
CA PHE A 377 -13.66 4.82 -13.97
C PHE A 377 -14.48 4.63 -12.68
N GLN A 378 -15.68 4.01 -12.77
CA GLN A 378 -16.63 3.86 -11.66
C GLN A 378 -17.19 5.19 -11.13
N LEU A 379 -17.17 6.23 -11.96
CA LEU A 379 -17.83 7.51 -11.67
C LEU A 379 -19.24 7.54 -12.28
N SER A 380 -19.98 8.64 -12.15
CA SER A 380 -21.30 8.76 -12.76
C SER A 380 -21.26 8.69 -14.29
N ASN A 381 -22.14 7.87 -14.86
CA ASN A 381 -22.36 7.77 -16.31
C ASN A 381 -22.98 9.05 -16.91
N ASP A 382 -23.40 10.01 -16.08
CA ASP A 382 -23.92 11.31 -16.53
C ASP A 382 -22.80 12.23 -17.07
N PHE A 383 -21.54 11.91 -16.75
CA PHE A 383 -20.38 12.70 -17.14
C PHE A 383 -19.57 12.01 -18.24
N TRP A 384 -19.05 12.85 -19.13
CA TRP A 384 -17.98 12.54 -20.07
C TRP A 384 -16.70 13.14 -19.53
N ILE A 385 -15.65 12.34 -19.40
CA ILE A 385 -14.37 12.75 -18.81
C ILE A 385 -13.23 12.54 -19.78
N GLU A 386 -12.23 13.43 -19.72
CA GLU A 386 -11.07 13.42 -20.59
C GLU A 386 -10.29 12.09 -20.52
N THR A 387 -9.76 11.64 -21.65
CA THR A 387 -8.91 10.45 -21.78
C THR A 387 -7.82 10.68 -22.84
N ASP A 388 -6.73 9.92 -22.73
CA ASP A 388 -5.61 9.95 -23.67
C ASP A 388 -5.66 8.81 -24.71
N PHE A 389 -6.72 7.99 -24.66
CA PHE A 389 -6.84 6.80 -25.50
C PHE A 389 -7.98 6.92 -26.51
N LEU A 390 -7.67 6.73 -27.79
CA LEU A 390 -8.65 6.62 -28.86
C LEU A 390 -9.22 5.19 -28.91
N SER A 391 -10.48 5.02 -28.50
CA SER A 391 -11.15 3.73 -28.51
C SER A 391 -11.73 3.37 -29.88
N LYS A 392 -11.57 2.11 -30.29
CA LYS A 392 -12.19 1.54 -31.50
C LYS A 392 -13.65 1.11 -31.29
N THR A 393 -14.07 0.91 -30.05
CA THR A 393 -15.36 0.28 -29.72
C THR A 393 -16.32 1.22 -29.00
N ASP A 394 -15.79 2.24 -28.32
CA ASP A 394 -16.58 3.10 -27.46
C ASP A 394 -17.14 4.32 -28.21
N ARG A 395 -18.20 4.89 -27.63
CA ARG A 395 -18.68 6.21 -28.02
C ARG A 395 -17.78 7.24 -27.37
N MET A 396 -17.42 8.28 -28.10
CA MET A 396 -16.48 9.29 -27.64
C MET A 396 -16.93 10.70 -28.08
N TYR A 397 -16.43 11.69 -27.35
CA TYR A 397 -16.41 13.08 -27.83
C TYR A 397 -14.98 13.54 -28.05
N LEU A 398 -14.82 14.51 -28.94
CA LEU A 398 -13.57 15.21 -29.21
C LEU A 398 -13.83 16.71 -29.14
N LEU A 399 -13.10 17.39 -28.26
CA LEU A 399 -13.09 18.86 -28.17
C LEU A 399 -11.77 19.34 -28.80
N CYS A 400 -11.84 20.24 -29.78
CA CYS A 400 -10.64 20.81 -30.39
C CYS A 400 -10.74 22.31 -30.59
N LYS A 401 -9.60 22.99 -30.59
CA LYS A 401 -9.51 24.39 -31.00
C LYS A 401 -10.00 24.56 -32.44
N ASN A 402 -10.65 25.67 -32.73
CA ASN A 402 -11.22 25.94 -34.05
C ASN A 402 -10.17 25.92 -35.18
N GLU A 403 -8.89 26.19 -34.87
CA GLU A 403 -7.77 26.04 -35.82
C GLU A 403 -7.58 24.61 -36.35
N LYS A 404 -8.02 23.59 -35.60
CA LYS A 404 -7.95 22.17 -36.00
C LYS A 404 -9.28 21.65 -36.56
N GLN A 405 -10.34 22.46 -36.57
CA GLN A 405 -11.69 22.02 -36.90
C GLN A 405 -11.80 21.38 -38.28
N GLU A 406 -11.26 22.02 -39.32
CA GLU A 406 -11.33 21.51 -40.70
C GLU A 406 -10.56 20.21 -40.86
N LEU A 407 -9.40 20.09 -40.20
CA LEU A 407 -8.62 18.84 -40.17
C LEU A 407 -9.42 17.68 -39.55
N ILE A 408 -10.17 17.95 -38.47
CA ILE A 408 -11.03 16.96 -37.81
C ILE A 408 -12.25 16.61 -38.67
N LYS A 409 -12.87 17.57 -39.36
CA LYS A 409 -13.97 17.30 -40.32
C LYS A 409 -13.50 16.42 -41.47
N ASP A 410 -12.30 16.68 -42.01
CA ASP A 410 -11.71 15.86 -43.06
C ASP A 410 -11.44 14.43 -42.58
N TRP A 411 -10.93 14.27 -41.36
CA TRP A 411 -10.80 12.95 -40.74
C TRP A 411 -12.16 12.25 -40.60
N GLY A 412 -13.20 12.98 -40.19
CA GLY A 412 -14.58 12.51 -40.06
C GLY A 412 -15.17 11.87 -41.33
N LYS A 413 -14.71 12.26 -42.53
CA LYS A 413 -15.13 11.65 -43.82
C LYS A 413 -14.77 10.18 -43.95
N THR A 414 -13.90 9.67 -43.07
CA THR A 414 -13.43 8.28 -43.10
C THR A 414 -14.26 7.34 -42.22
N PHE A 415 -15.22 7.89 -41.48
CA PHE A 415 -16.16 7.15 -40.65
C PHE A 415 -17.34 6.64 -41.48
N GLY A 416 -17.91 5.51 -41.05
CA GLY A 416 -19.18 5.04 -41.62
C GLY A 416 -20.34 6.01 -41.34
N ASN A 417 -21.36 5.98 -42.19
CA ASN A 417 -22.54 6.86 -42.06
C ASN A 417 -23.13 6.82 -40.63
N GLY A 418 -23.32 8.00 -40.04
CA GLY A 418 -23.89 8.16 -38.69
C GLY A 418 -22.94 7.87 -37.53
N ASN A 419 -21.64 7.66 -37.79
CA ASN A 419 -20.63 7.41 -36.74
C ASN A 419 -19.76 8.62 -36.42
N PHE A 420 -20.03 9.78 -37.02
CA PHE A 420 -19.31 11.03 -36.78
C PHE A 420 -20.29 12.21 -36.99
N LYS A 421 -20.33 13.15 -36.04
CA LYS A 421 -21.08 14.41 -36.17
C LYS A 421 -20.41 15.53 -35.38
N GLN A 422 -20.52 16.75 -35.87
CA GLN A 422 -20.24 17.95 -35.09
C GLN A 422 -21.46 18.28 -34.23
N GLU A 423 -21.23 18.65 -32.98
CA GLU A 423 -22.28 19.03 -32.03
C GLU A 423 -22.20 20.54 -31.77
N ASP A 424 -23.36 21.18 -31.58
CA ASP A 424 -23.48 22.63 -31.42
C ASP A 424 -24.33 22.95 -30.18
N PHE A 425 -23.90 22.42 -29.03
CA PHE A 425 -24.59 22.64 -27.75
C PHE A 425 -24.35 24.06 -27.23
N GLU A 426 -25.36 24.64 -26.58
CA GLU A 426 -25.19 25.91 -25.86
C GLU A 426 -24.36 25.69 -24.58
N GLY A 427 -23.31 26.50 -24.40
CA GLY A 427 -22.34 26.38 -23.30
C GLY A 427 -20.96 25.84 -23.71
N LEU A 428 -20.68 25.68 -25.02
CA LEU A 428 -19.34 25.36 -25.52
C LEU A 428 -18.34 26.49 -25.21
N PRO A 429 -17.06 26.17 -24.89
CA PRO A 429 -16.05 27.19 -24.68
C PRO A 429 -15.77 27.98 -25.96
N GLU A 430 -15.47 29.27 -25.82
CA GLU A 430 -15.10 30.11 -26.95
C GLU A 430 -13.87 29.55 -27.69
N ASN A 431 -13.86 29.64 -29.02
CA ASN A 431 -12.81 29.10 -29.90
C ASN A 431 -12.66 27.57 -29.93
N TYR A 432 -13.66 26.82 -29.44
CA TYR A 432 -13.68 25.37 -29.50
C TYR A 432 -14.85 24.81 -30.32
N SER A 433 -14.62 23.63 -30.89
CA SER A 433 -15.62 22.81 -31.57
C SER A 433 -15.70 21.43 -30.91
N LEU A 434 -16.91 20.89 -30.77
CA LEU A 434 -17.17 19.56 -30.22
C LEU A 434 -17.63 18.60 -31.31
N PHE A 435 -17.10 17.39 -31.30
CA PHE A 435 -17.47 16.31 -32.21
C PHE A 435 -17.84 15.06 -31.42
N TRP A 436 -18.93 14.40 -31.82
CA TRP A 436 -19.28 13.06 -31.35
C TRP A 436 -18.89 12.03 -32.39
N PHE A 437 -18.35 10.89 -31.96
CA PHE A 437 -18.02 9.80 -32.87
C PHE A 437 -18.00 8.43 -32.19
N ARG A 438 -17.95 7.38 -33.01
CA ARG A 438 -17.72 5.98 -32.60
C ARG A 438 -17.05 5.19 -33.72
N ASN A 439 -16.39 4.09 -33.38
CA ASN A 439 -15.81 3.14 -34.34
C ASN A 439 -14.83 3.78 -35.38
N PRO A 440 -13.82 4.55 -34.94
CA PRO A 440 -12.80 5.09 -35.83
C PRO A 440 -12.10 3.99 -36.65
N LYS A 441 -11.78 4.28 -37.92
CA LYS A 441 -11.19 3.33 -38.87
C LYS A 441 -9.72 3.58 -39.19
N GLN A 442 -9.26 4.82 -39.01
CA GLN A 442 -7.89 5.22 -39.31
C GLN A 442 -7.40 6.28 -38.31
N SER A 443 -6.09 6.27 -38.05
CA SER A 443 -5.41 7.32 -37.29
C SER A 443 -5.45 8.67 -38.03
N LEU A 444 -5.26 9.77 -37.31
CA LEU A 444 -5.01 11.08 -37.91
C LEU A 444 -3.54 11.46 -37.78
N ALA A 445 -2.84 11.51 -38.91
CA ALA A 445 -1.42 11.89 -38.94
C ALA A 445 -1.20 13.30 -38.38
N GLY A 446 -0.14 13.48 -37.58
CA GLY A 446 0.22 14.76 -36.98
C GLY A 446 -0.49 15.09 -35.66
N LEU A 447 -1.40 14.23 -35.19
CA LEU A 447 -2.03 14.34 -33.86
C LEU A 447 -1.92 13.00 -33.13
N SER A 448 -0.91 12.85 -32.28
CA SER A 448 -0.61 11.60 -31.57
C SER A 448 -1.78 11.04 -30.75
N ILE A 449 -2.56 11.90 -30.11
CA ILE A 449 -3.76 11.51 -29.34
C ILE A 449 -4.83 10.81 -30.19
N LEU A 450 -4.78 10.98 -31.51
CA LEU A 450 -5.68 10.35 -32.49
C LEU A 450 -5.01 9.18 -33.24
N THR A 451 -4.03 8.54 -32.60
CA THR A 451 -3.39 7.32 -33.12
C THR A 451 -4.23 6.10 -32.76
N LEU A 452 -4.68 5.36 -33.77
CA LEU A 452 -5.22 4.01 -33.59
C LEU A 452 -4.08 3.02 -33.44
N TYR A 453 -3.91 2.52 -32.22
CA TYR A 453 -3.00 1.43 -31.94
C TYR A 453 -3.58 0.10 -32.43
N THR A 454 -2.77 -0.68 -33.13
CA THR A 454 -3.12 -2.02 -33.61
C THR A 454 -2.65 -3.13 -32.68
N GLU A 455 -1.60 -2.87 -31.90
CA GLU A 455 -1.13 -3.81 -30.89
C GLU A 455 -2.16 -3.92 -29.76
N LYS A 456 -2.77 -5.09 -29.63
CA LYS A 456 -3.68 -5.41 -28.54
C LYS A 456 -2.90 -5.90 -27.33
N ARG A 457 -3.46 -5.67 -26.15
CA ARG A 457 -2.94 -6.20 -24.88
C ARG A 457 -4.09 -6.67 -24.01
N ILE A 458 -3.81 -7.65 -23.15
CA ILE A 458 -4.80 -8.20 -22.21
C ILE A 458 -4.55 -7.60 -20.83
N GLU A 459 -5.61 -7.07 -20.24
CA GLU A 459 -5.64 -6.59 -18.87
C GLU A 459 -6.77 -7.29 -18.12
N LEU A 460 -6.60 -7.48 -16.81
CA LEU A 460 -7.69 -7.89 -15.94
C LEU A 460 -8.11 -6.67 -15.14
N VAL A 461 -9.39 -6.34 -15.23
CA VAL A 461 -9.97 -5.14 -14.64
C VAL A 461 -11.10 -5.50 -13.68
N GLY A 462 -11.19 -4.74 -12.60
CA GLY A 462 -12.05 -5.11 -11.48
C GLY A 462 -11.56 -6.37 -10.76
N GLY A 463 -12.48 -7.07 -10.11
CA GLY A 463 -12.18 -8.16 -9.20
C GLY A 463 -11.39 -7.71 -7.95
N LEU A 464 -11.24 -8.63 -6.99
CA LEU A 464 -10.46 -8.36 -5.78
C LEU A 464 -9.07 -8.97 -5.90
N LYS A 465 -8.07 -8.14 -6.19
CA LYS A 465 -6.67 -8.55 -6.34
C LYS A 465 -6.07 -8.88 -4.98
N ILE A 466 -5.45 -10.06 -4.86
CA ILE A 466 -4.78 -10.53 -3.64
C ILE A 466 -3.28 -10.21 -3.69
N ASN A 467 -2.63 -10.63 -4.77
CA ASN A 467 -1.20 -10.44 -5.04
C ASN A 467 -1.00 -10.11 -6.53
N PHE A 468 0.24 -10.01 -7.01
CA PHE A 468 0.50 -9.84 -8.44
C PHE A 468 -0.13 -10.99 -9.24
N ARG A 469 -1.01 -10.64 -10.19
CA ARG A 469 -1.76 -11.58 -11.05
C ARG A 469 -2.62 -12.64 -10.34
N THR A 470 -2.84 -12.51 -9.03
CA THR A 470 -3.68 -13.43 -8.23
C THR A 470 -4.91 -12.70 -7.71
N TYR A 471 -6.09 -13.28 -7.91
CA TYR A 471 -7.39 -12.67 -7.55
C TYR A 471 -8.22 -13.59 -6.65
N SER A 472 -9.14 -13.00 -5.88
CA SER A 472 -10.14 -13.75 -5.13
C SER A 472 -11.16 -14.37 -6.09
N ASN A 473 -11.57 -15.61 -5.81
CA ASN A 473 -12.68 -16.27 -6.51
C ASN A 473 -14.05 -15.71 -6.11
N GLU A 474 -14.16 -14.98 -4.99
CA GLU A 474 -15.40 -14.33 -4.56
C GLU A 474 -15.78 -13.15 -5.48
N PHE A 475 -14.78 -12.47 -6.04
CA PHE A 475 -14.95 -11.34 -6.94
C PHE A 475 -14.02 -11.49 -8.13
N LEU A 476 -14.51 -12.19 -9.15
CA LEU A 476 -13.75 -12.44 -10.37
C LEU A 476 -13.48 -11.14 -11.16
N PRO A 477 -12.26 -10.96 -11.68
CA PRO A 477 -11.96 -9.87 -12.60
C PRO A 477 -12.59 -10.11 -13.98
N GLU A 478 -12.78 -9.03 -14.72
CA GLU A 478 -13.14 -9.05 -16.14
C GLU A 478 -11.87 -9.03 -16.97
N VAL A 479 -11.89 -9.74 -18.10
CA VAL A 479 -10.79 -9.73 -19.07
C VAL A 479 -11.04 -8.62 -20.08
N GLU A 480 -10.21 -7.59 -20.07
CA GLU A 480 -10.24 -6.48 -21.02
C GLU A 480 -9.16 -6.67 -22.10
N ILE A 481 -9.57 -6.53 -23.36
CA ILE A 481 -8.64 -6.48 -24.49
C ILE A 481 -8.51 -5.01 -24.90
N VAL A 482 -7.38 -4.40 -24.56
CA VAL A 482 -7.10 -3.01 -24.97
C VAL A 482 -6.80 -2.98 -26.46
N ASN A 483 -7.28 -1.96 -27.17
CA ASN A 483 -7.27 -1.84 -28.63
C ASN A 483 -8.05 -2.94 -29.37
N SER A 484 -9.01 -3.57 -28.68
CA SER A 484 -9.93 -4.57 -29.21
C SER A 484 -10.69 -4.08 -30.45
N ASP A 485 -10.90 -5.00 -31.38
CA ASP A 485 -11.79 -4.85 -32.52
C ASP A 485 -13.24 -5.27 -32.17
N GLY A 486 -13.42 -5.92 -31.02
CA GLY A 486 -14.68 -6.29 -30.41
C GLY A 486 -15.24 -7.64 -30.87
N ASN A 487 -14.48 -8.41 -31.64
CA ASN A 487 -14.88 -9.72 -32.18
C ASN A 487 -13.87 -10.83 -31.83
N GLU A 488 -12.99 -10.58 -30.86
CA GLU A 488 -11.97 -11.55 -30.44
C GLU A 488 -12.57 -12.80 -29.80
N ASN A 489 -12.01 -13.96 -30.16
CA ASN A 489 -12.27 -15.24 -29.49
C ASN A 489 -11.30 -15.42 -28.32
N VAL A 490 -11.70 -14.94 -27.14
CA VAL A 490 -10.89 -15.00 -25.92
C VAL A 490 -11.10 -16.34 -25.20
N TYR A 491 -10.02 -16.98 -24.78
CA TYR A 491 -10.07 -18.22 -24.00
C TYR A 491 -9.07 -18.22 -22.83
N LEU A 492 -9.43 -19.00 -21.81
CA LEU A 492 -8.57 -19.40 -20.70
C LEU A 492 -7.94 -20.75 -21.02
N GLN A 493 -6.65 -20.90 -20.67
CA GLN A 493 -5.91 -22.15 -20.77
C GLN A 493 -5.12 -22.37 -19.48
N TYR A 494 -5.33 -23.50 -18.80
CA TYR A 494 -4.52 -23.83 -17.62
C TYR A 494 -3.08 -24.15 -18.02
N LYS A 495 -2.14 -23.82 -17.13
CA LYS A 495 -0.73 -24.13 -17.29
C LYS A 495 -0.55 -25.64 -17.46
N ASP A 496 0.34 -26.03 -18.36
CA ASP A 496 0.64 -27.44 -18.70
C ASP A 496 -0.55 -28.22 -19.31
N THR A 497 -1.59 -27.53 -19.77
CA THR A 497 -2.73 -28.14 -20.49
C THR A 497 -2.94 -27.50 -21.85
N ASP A 498 -3.46 -28.27 -22.81
CA ASP A 498 -3.87 -27.78 -24.13
C ASP A 498 -5.38 -27.46 -24.22
N GLU A 499 -6.12 -27.60 -23.12
CA GLU A 499 -7.55 -27.34 -23.07
C GLU A 499 -7.85 -25.84 -23.18
N LYS A 500 -8.72 -25.47 -24.13
CA LYS A 500 -9.20 -24.11 -24.33
C LYS A 500 -10.60 -23.94 -23.77
N ILE A 501 -10.76 -23.03 -22.81
CA ILE A 501 -12.06 -22.66 -22.23
C ILE A 501 -12.44 -21.27 -22.73
N PHE A 502 -13.33 -21.19 -23.72
CA PHE A 502 -13.76 -19.91 -24.30
C PHE A 502 -14.59 -19.09 -23.32
N LEU A 503 -14.27 -17.80 -23.24
CA LEU A 503 -14.92 -16.85 -22.32
C LEU A 503 -16.12 -16.18 -22.99
N SER A 504 -17.13 -15.83 -22.18
CA SER A 504 -18.30 -15.10 -22.67
C SER A 504 -18.03 -13.60 -22.74
N LYS A 505 -18.43 -12.98 -23.85
CA LYS A 505 -18.30 -11.53 -24.03
C LYS A 505 -19.31 -10.79 -23.15
N LYS A 506 -18.88 -9.70 -22.50
CA LYS A 506 -19.76 -8.83 -21.71
C LYS A 506 -20.67 -8.03 -22.65
N THR A 507 -21.98 -8.03 -22.37
CA THR A 507 -22.98 -7.41 -23.25
C THR A 507 -22.93 -5.87 -23.26
N SER A 508 -22.49 -5.25 -22.16
CA SER A 508 -22.46 -3.79 -22.02
C SER A 508 -21.19 -3.12 -22.55
N LEU A 509 -20.09 -3.88 -22.70
CA LEU A 509 -18.78 -3.36 -23.07
C LEU A 509 -18.13 -4.28 -24.10
N ASN A 510 -17.86 -3.74 -25.29
CA ASN A 510 -17.48 -4.54 -26.45
C ASN A 510 -16.04 -5.04 -26.44
N ASN A 511 -15.23 -4.61 -25.47
CA ASN A 511 -13.84 -4.97 -25.29
C ASN A 511 -13.60 -5.83 -24.03
N ARG A 512 -14.65 -6.41 -23.43
CA ARG A 512 -14.55 -7.20 -22.19
C ARG A 512 -15.18 -8.59 -22.26
N TRP A 513 -14.57 -9.54 -21.57
CA TRP A 513 -14.98 -10.93 -21.43
C TRP A 513 -15.00 -11.34 -19.95
N LEU A 514 -15.84 -12.33 -19.62
CA LEU A 514 -16.09 -12.77 -18.24
C LEU A 514 -15.41 -14.11 -17.95
N LEU A 515 -14.71 -14.18 -16.82
CA LEU A 515 -14.29 -15.44 -16.24
C LEU A 515 -15.50 -16.20 -15.67
N THR A 516 -15.42 -17.53 -15.64
CA THR A 516 -16.51 -18.37 -15.13
C THR A 516 -16.33 -18.62 -13.62
N GLU A 517 -17.43 -18.74 -12.87
CA GLU A 517 -17.40 -19.15 -11.45
C GLU A 517 -16.82 -20.56 -11.24
N LYS A 518 -16.73 -21.37 -12.31
CA LYS A 518 -16.16 -22.72 -12.29
C LYS A 518 -14.66 -22.73 -12.56
N THR A 519 -14.03 -21.57 -12.74
CA THR A 519 -12.58 -21.47 -12.96
C THR A 519 -11.85 -22.04 -11.74
N ALA A 520 -10.89 -22.93 -11.97
CA ALA A 520 -10.19 -23.61 -10.91
C ALA A 520 -9.40 -22.63 -10.04
N ILE A 521 -9.45 -22.84 -8.73
CA ILE A 521 -8.65 -22.12 -7.75
C ILE A 521 -7.29 -22.80 -7.55
N ASN A 522 -6.30 -22.06 -7.07
CA ASN A 522 -4.92 -22.49 -6.83
C ASN A 522 -4.26 -23.14 -8.05
N THR A 523 -4.71 -22.77 -9.25
CA THR A 523 -4.22 -23.32 -10.52
C THR A 523 -3.87 -22.18 -11.45
N ASP A 524 -2.64 -22.18 -11.95
CA ASP A 524 -2.14 -21.17 -12.89
C ASP A 524 -2.87 -21.29 -14.23
N PHE A 525 -3.27 -20.17 -14.81
CA PHE A 525 -3.87 -20.10 -16.14
C PHE A 525 -3.40 -18.88 -16.93
N HIS A 526 -3.46 -19.00 -18.25
CA HIS A 526 -3.20 -17.93 -19.20
C HIS A 526 -4.51 -17.51 -19.88
N ILE A 527 -4.61 -16.21 -20.17
CA ILE A 527 -5.64 -15.67 -21.04
C ILE A 527 -5.03 -15.42 -22.41
N LYS A 528 -5.68 -15.93 -23.44
CA LYS A 528 -5.22 -15.87 -24.83
C LYS A 528 -6.37 -15.50 -25.76
N VAL A 529 -6.03 -14.99 -26.93
CA VAL A 529 -6.97 -14.80 -28.05
C VAL A 529 -6.59 -15.80 -29.13
N GLU A 530 -7.60 -16.38 -29.76
CA GLU A 530 -7.38 -17.31 -30.86
C GLU A 530 -6.64 -16.65 -32.03
N ASP A 531 -5.66 -17.34 -32.59
CA ASP A 531 -4.83 -16.91 -33.72
C ASP A 531 -4.03 -15.60 -33.52
N GLU A 532 -3.97 -15.07 -32.30
CA GLU A 532 -3.19 -13.88 -31.96
C GLU A 532 -2.20 -14.17 -30.80
N THR A 533 -1.00 -13.59 -30.88
CA THR A 533 0.00 -13.62 -29.81
C THR A 533 0.31 -12.22 -29.32
N PHE A 534 0.19 -12.01 -28.00
CA PHE A 534 0.42 -10.71 -27.39
C PHE A 534 1.72 -10.68 -26.60
N SER A 535 2.44 -9.57 -26.68
CA SER A 535 3.49 -9.22 -25.73
C SER A 535 2.85 -8.97 -24.34
N GLY A 536 3.40 -9.55 -23.28
CA GLY A 536 2.93 -9.33 -21.89
C GLY A 536 1.99 -10.40 -21.30
N ASN A 537 1.54 -11.39 -22.08
CA ASN A 537 0.72 -12.52 -21.59
C ASN A 537 1.51 -13.79 -21.25
N ALA A 538 2.83 -13.67 -21.13
CA ALA A 538 3.69 -14.79 -20.76
C ALA A 538 3.49 -15.25 -19.31
N LEU A 539 3.06 -14.35 -18.43
CA LEU A 539 2.89 -14.64 -17.01
C LEU A 539 1.49 -15.19 -16.73
N ALA A 540 1.42 -16.21 -15.87
CA ALA A 540 0.16 -16.84 -15.50
C ALA A 540 -0.61 -15.99 -14.48
N TYR A 541 -1.93 -16.16 -14.49
CA TYR A 541 -2.87 -15.67 -13.49
C TYR A 541 -3.29 -16.82 -12.57
N ASN A 542 -3.80 -16.49 -11.38
CA ASN A 542 -4.27 -17.47 -10.41
C ASN A 542 -5.53 -16.96 -9.68
N LEU A 543 -6.40 -17.88 -9.25
CA LEU A 543 -7.55 -17.58 -8.39
C LEU A 543 -7.39 -18.28 -7.04
N VAL A 544 -7.69 -17.60 -5.94
CA VAL A 544 -7.61 -18.16 -4.59
C VAL A 544 -8.93 -17.96 -3.85
N SER A 545 -9.21 -18.81 -2.84
CA SER A 545 -10.37 -18.68 -1.95
C SER A 545 -9.93 -18.27 -0.55
N SER A 546 -10.76 -17.47 0.12
CA SER A 546 -10.61 -17.10 1.53
C SER A 546 -11.02 -18.23 2.49
N ASP A 547 -11.67 -19.29 1.99
CA ASP A 547 -12.17 -20.38 2.82
C ASP A 547 -11.04 -21.12 3.56
N ASN A 548 -11.23 -21.33 4.86
CA ASN A 548 -10.30 -22.03 5.75
C ASN A 548 -8.91 -21.38 5.82
N THR A 549 -8.82 -20.07 5.61
CA THR A 549 -7.59 -19.29 5.76
C THR A 549 -7.40 -18.80 7.19
N ALA A 550 -8.49 -18.47 7.91
CA ALA A 550 -8.44 -17.92 9.25
C ALA A 550 -7.75 -18.85 10.26
N ILE A 551 -8.00 -20.15 10.16
CA ILE A 551 -7.37 -21.16 11.06
C ILE A 551 -5.89 -21.40 10.73
N LYS A 552 -5.41 -20.92 9.58
CA LYS A 552 -4.01 -21.02 9.13
C LYS A 552 -3.20 -19.78 9.49
N VAL A 553 -3.85 -18.70 9.94
CA VAL A 553 -3.17 -17.49 10.42
C VAL A 553 -2.33 -17.86 11.63
N ASP A 554 -1.01 -17.74 11.49
CA ASP A 554 -0.08 -17.91 12.59
C ASP A 554 0.31 -16.55 13.19
N GLY A 555 0.56 -16.53 14.49
CA GLY A 555 0.93 -15.32 15.22
C GLY A 555 2.44 -15.11 15.33
N SER A 556 3.25 -15.82 14.52
CA SER A 556 4.72 -15.82 14.67
C SER A 556 5.35 -14.48 14.33
N ASN A 557 4.75 -13.76 13.38
CA ASN A 557 5.19 -12.46 12.90
C ASN A 557 4.52 -11.28 13.61
N LEU A 558 3.74 -11.53 14.67
CA LEU A 558 3.14 -10.46 15.48
C LEU A 558 4.26 -9.64 16.16
N PRO A 559 4.17 -8.31 16.14
CA PRO A 559 5.16 -7.46 16.79
C PRO A 559 5.05 -7.58 18.31
N LYS A 560 6.20 -7.61 18.99
CA LYS A 560 6.28 -7.47 20.45
C LYS A 560 6.17 -5.99 20.82
N ARG A 561 5.30 -5.65 21.76
CA ARG A 561 5.04 -4.26 22.15
C ARG A 561 5.24 -3.97 23.63
N ASP A 562 5.78 -2.81 23.93
CA ASP A 562 5.93 -2.29 25.29
C ASP A 562 4.61 -1.73 25.87
N ALA A 563 4.67 -1.25 27.12
CA ALA A 563 3.54 -0.67 27.85
C ALA A 563 2.95 0.61 27.22
N PHE A 564 3.64 1.19 26.24
CA PHE A 564 3.20 2.37 25.50
C PHE A 564 2.63 2.01 24.12
N GLY A 565 2.77 0.75 23.70
CA GLY A 565 2.35 0.23 22.40
C GLY A 565 3.44 0.32 21.32
N ARG A 566 4.69 0.65 21.67
CA ARG A 566 5.82 0.75 20.74
C ARG A 566 6.43 -0.65 20.49
N ASN A 567 6.99 -0.88 19.30
CA ASN A 567 7.68 -2.13 19.02
C ASN A 567 8.97 -2.25 19.84
N VAL A 568 9.27 -3.46 20.32
CA VAL A 568 10.52 -3.77 21.02
C VAL A 568 11.23 -4.95 20.36
N THR A 569 12.53 -4.79 20.13
CA THR A 569 13.40 -5.81 19.53
C THR A 569 14.22 -6.58 20.57
N THR A 570 14.34 -6.04 21.79
CA THR A 570 15.06 -6.65 22.90
C THR A 570 14.20 -7.65 23.66
N ASP A 571 14.84 -8.60 24.34
CA ASP A 571 14.16 -9.52 25.24
C ASP A 571 13.58 -8.77 26.44
N ALA A 572 12.26 -8.54 26.41
CA ALA A 572 11.49 -8.01 27.53
C ALA A 572 10.83 -9.17 28.28
N GLU A 573 10.88 -9.15 29.62
CA GLU A 573 10.20 -10.16 30.44
C GLU A 573 8.67 -10.07 30.30
N GLN A 574 8.12 -8.88 30.07
CA GLN A 574 6.69 -8.63 29.88
C GLN A 574 6.48 -7.78 28.63
N PHE A 575 5.58 -8.22 27.74
CA PHE A 575 5.24 -7.53 26.50
C PHE A 575 3.85 -7.93 25.99
N CYS A 576 3.29 -7.10 25.12
CA CYS A 576 2.06 -7.38 24.40
C CYS A 576 2.38 -8.03 23.05
N LEU A 577 1.61 -9.06 22.67
CA LEU A 577 1.70 -9.76 21.38
C LEU A 577 0.28 -9.97 20.84
N GLY A 578 -0.09 -9.20 19.81
CA GLY A 578 -1.50 -9.05 19.44
C GLY A 578 -2.32 -8.54 20.63
N SER A 579 -3.44 -9.19 20.91
CA SER A 579 -4.29 -8.87 22.08
C SER A 579 -3.87 -9.57 23.39
N ASN A 580 -2.71 -10.20 23.46
CA ASN A 580 -2.28 -11.00 24.62
C ASN A 580 -1.08 -10.37 25.34
N ILE A 581 -1.05 -10.49 26.67
CA ILE A 581 0.13 -10.11 27.47
C ILE A 581 0.92 -11.37 27.82
N VAL A 582 2.21 -11.36 27.49
CA VAL A 582 3.16 -12.35 27.98
C VAL A 582 3.58 -11.96 29.39
N ASN A 583 3.52 -12.91 30.33
CA ASN A 583 3.74 -12.70 31.77
C ASN A 583 2.83 -11.60 32.38
N PRO A 584 1.49 -11.76 32.33
CA PRO A 584 0.55 -10.75 32.79
C PRO A 584 0.63 -10.51 34.31
N ASN A 585 0.39 -9.27 34.72
CA ASN A 585 0.36 -8.86 36.12
C ASN A 585 -0.67 -9.67 36.92
N LYS A 586 -0.35 -9.98 38.18
CA LYS A 586 -1.25 -10.74 39.07
C LYS A 586 -2.66 -10.14 39.13
N SER A 587 -2.81 -8.82 39.16
CA SER A 587 -4.12 -8.12 39.16
C SER A 587 -5.03 -8.45 37.97
N SER A 588 -4.47 -8.90 36.86
CA SER A 588 -5.22 -9.33 35.67
C SER A 588 -5.45 -10.85 35.60
N GLN A 589 -4.69 -11.63 36.36
CA GLN A 589 -4.80 -13.08 36.43
C GLN A 589 -6.10 -13.46 37.14
N ARG A 590 -6.82 -14.43 36.59
CA ARG A 590 -8.19 -14.78 36.97
C ARG A 590 -8.40 -14.96 38.48
N TYR A 591 -7.49 -15.65 39.15
CA TYR A 591 -7.60 -15.97 40.58
C TYR A 591 -7.29 -14.80 41.52
N PHE A 592 -6.65 -13.75 41.02
CA PHE A 592 -6.24 -12.58 41.80
C PHE A 592 -6.97 -11.30 41.37
N SER A 593 -7.68 -11.34 40.24
CA SER A 593 -8.31 -10.18 39.66
C SER A 593 -9.58 -9.78 40.40
N THR A 594 -9.65 -8.50 40.79
CA THR A 594 -10.86 -7.91 41.38
C THR A 594 -12.03 -7.86 40.38
N TYR A 595 -11.76 -8.09 39.09
CA TYR A 595 -12.76 -8.14 38.03
C TYR A 595 -13.36 -9.55 37.82
N GLY A 596 -12.88 -10.57 38.55
CA GLY A 596 -13.26 -11.96 38.28
C GLY A 596 -14.77 -12.23 38.28
N SER A 597 -15.52 -11.60 39.18
CA SER A 597 -16.99 -11.73 39.24
C SER A 597 -17.72 -11.14 38.03
N LEU A 598 -17.11 -10.18 37.31
CA LEU A 598 -17.69 -9.54 36.13
C LEU A 598 -17.55 -10.42 34.88
N PHE A 599 -16.37 -11.02 34.68
CA PHE A 599 -16.07 -11.85 33.50
C PHE A 599 -16.43 -13.32 33.71
N THR A 600 -16.46 -13.77 34.96
CA THR A 600 -16.80 -15.14 35.34
C THR A 600 -17.89 -15.14 36.43
N SER A 601 -19.06 -14.60 36.09
CA SER A 601 -20.25 -14.62 36.98
C SER A 601 -20.62 -16.03 37.44
N THR A 602 -20.92 -16.17 38.73
CA THR A 602 -21.42 -17.43 39.32
C THR A 602 -22.95 -17.49 39.34
N ILE A 603 -23.63 -16.52 38.73
CA ILE A 603 -25.07 -16.54 38.59
C ILE A 603 -25.41 -17.45 37.40
N GLN A 604 -26.25 -18.47 37.62
CA GLN A 604 -26.64 -19.42 36.58
C GLN A 604 -27.47 -18.77 35.48
N ASP A 605 -27.36 -19.33 34.28
CA ASP A 605 -28.16 -18.96 33.13
C ASP A 605 -28.88 -20.20 32.59
N THR A 606 -30.21 -20.23 32.72
CA THR A 606 -31.02 -21.45 32.57
C THR A 606 -31.95 -21.40 31.36
N LEU A 607 -31.66 -20.55 30.38
CA LEU A 607 -32.41 -20.50 29.11
C LEU A 607 -32.09 -21.77 28.29
N THR A 608 -33.13 -22.54 27.93
CA THR A 608 -32.98 -23.91 27.41
C THR A 608 -33.18 -24.06 25.89
N ASN A 609 -33.51 -22.99 25.16
CA ASN A 609 -33.72 -23.05 23.72
C ASN A 609 -32.56 -22.40 22.96
N ILE A 610 -31.69 -23.23 22.40
CA ILE A 610 -30.64 -22.79 21.48
C ILE A 610 -31.24 -22.56 20.11
N THR A 611 -31.04 -21.37 19.56
CA THR A 611 -31.41 -21.04 18.18
C THR A 611 -30.17 -21.12 17.29
N THR A 612 -30.36 -21.56 16.05
CA THR A 612 -29.28 -21.50 15.06
C THR A 612 -29.10 -20.05 14.62
N ALA A 613 -27.89 -19.51 14.81
CA ALA A 613 -27.56 -18.17 14.35
C ALA A 613 -27.52 -18.12 12.80
N ILE A 614 -27.92 -16.99 12.24
CA ILE A 614 -27.81 -16.72 10.80
C ILE A 614 -26.63 -15.78 10.59
N PHE A 615 -25.65 -16.23 9.80
CA PHE A 615 -24.50 -15.42 9.40
C PHE A 615 -24.74 -14.84 8.00
N ASN A 616 -24.50 -13.55 7.84
CA ASN A 616 -24.66 -12.86 6.56
C ASN A 616 -23.30 -12.42 6.04
N ASN A 617 -22.99 -12.72 4.78
CA ASN A 617 -21.75 -12.31 4.12
C ASN A 617 -21.86 -10.87 3.56
N HIS A 618 -22.22 -9.90 4.41
CA HIS A 618 -22.16 -8.49 4.05
C HIS A 618 -20.69 -8.04 3.91
N ASN A 619 -20.44 -6.91 3.26
CA ASN A 619 -19.07 -6.55 2.86
C ASN A 619 -18.09 -6.29 4.02
N GLY A 620 -18.56 -6.06 5.24
CA GLY A 620 -17.68 -5.99 6.42
C GLY A 620 -17.13 -7.37 6.84
N ASN A 621 -17.96 -8.41 6.76
CA ASN A 621 -17.51 -9.79 6.96
C ASN A 621 -16.61 -10.24 5.80
N ASN A 622 -16.94 -9.89 4.55
CA ASN A 622 -16.09 -10.23 3.38
C ASN A 622 -14.72 -9.52 3.43
N LEU A 623 -14.66 -8.27 3.90
CA LEU A 623 -13.38 -7.61 4.14
C LEU A 623 -12.57 -8.40 5.18
N CYS A 624 -13.19 -8.88 6.26
CA CYS A 624 -12.51 -9.73 7.24
C CYS A 624 -12.00 -11.05 6.64
N ASN A 625 -12.75 -11.67 5.72
CA ASN A 625 -12.31 -12.86 4.99
C ASN A 625 -11.07 -12.58 4.13
N PHE A 626 -11.08 -11.46 3.39
CA PHE A 626 -9.92 -11.02 2.61
C PHE A 626 -8.68 -10.80 3.47
N LEU A 627 -8.86 -10.18 4.65
CA LEU A 627 -7.77 -9.97 5.59
C LEU A 627 -7.19 -11.32 6.06
N SER A 628 -8.05 -12.28 6.42
CA SER A 628 -7.64 -13.64 6.83
C SER A 628 -6.86 -14.37 5.74
N LEU A 629 -7.26 -14.19 4.48
CA LEU A 629 -6.54 -14.74 3.32
C LEU A 629 -5.15 -14.13 3.15
N LYS A 630 -4.99 -12.82 3.40
CA LYS A 630 -3.69 -12.15 3.32
C LYS A 630 -2.78 -12.48 4.49
N SER A 631 -3.34 -12.58 5.71
CA SER A 631 -2.65 -12.77 7.00
C SER A 631 -1.67 -11.65 7.38
N GLU A 632 -0.85 -11.19 6.44
CA GLU A 632 0.03 -10.03 6.54
C GLU A 632 -0.18 -9.13 5.33
N LEU A 633 -0.27 -7.83 5.56
CA LEU A 633 -0.51 -6.85 4.51
C LEU A 633 0.03 -5.47 4.88
N THR A 634 0.06 -4.59 3.89
CA THR A 634 0.38 -3.17 4.09
C THR A 634 -0.88 -2.35 4.29
N THR A 635 -0.73 -1.12 4.78
CA THR A 635 -1.86 -0.16 4.85
C THR A 635 -2.46 0.11 3.46
N GLU A 636 -1.64 0.10 2.39
CA GLU A 636 -2.09 0.29 1.01
C GLU A 636 -3.00 -0.87 0.56
N ASP A 637 -2.64 -2.11 0.88
CA ASP A 637 -3.47 -3.29 0.59
C ASP A 637 -4.83 -3.20 1.31
N PHE A 638 -4.82 -2.81 2.59
CA PHE A 638 -6.04 -2.63 3.38
C PHE A 638 -6.94 -1.55 2.76
N PHE A 639 -6.38 -0.39 2.40
CA PHE A 639 -7.16 0.71 1.80
C PHE A 639 -7.75 0.34 0.45
N LYS A 640 -7.01 -0.36 -0.41
CA LYS A 640 -7.54 -0.85 -1.69
C LYS A 640 -8.69 -1.83 -1.50
N ALA A 641 -8.55 -2.78 -0.57
CA ALA A 641 -9.62 -3.74 -0.26
C ALA A 641 -10.84 -3.04 0.34
N PHE A 642 -10.64 -2.13 1.29
CA PHE A 642 -11.69 -1.33 1.90
C PHE A 642 -12.48 -0.56 0.84
N GLU A 643 -11.81 0.18 -0.04
CA GLU A 643 -12.46 0.96 -1.09
C GLU A 643 -13.19 0.08 -2.11
N PHE A 644 -12.61 -1.08 -2.46
CA PHE A 644 -13.28 -2.07 -3.30
C PHE A 644 -14.63 -2.49 -2.69
N PHE A 645 -14.63 -2.96 -1.44
CA PHE A 645 -15.86 -3.38 -0.75
C PHE A 645 -16.83 -2.22 -0.50
N TYR A 646 -16.30 -1.03 -0.20
CA TYR A 646 -17.10 0.17 0.04
C TYR A 646 -17.88 0.56 -1.21
N SER A 647 -17.24 0.51 -2.38
CA SER A 647 -17.87 0.79 -3.67
C SER A 647 -19.01 -0.18 -4.03
N LYS A 648 -18.96 -1.41 -3.51
CA LYS A 648 -19.99 -2.43 -3.73
C LYS A 648 -21.17 -2.28 -2.78
N GLU A 649 -20.93 -1.92 -1.53
CA GLU A 649 -21.97 -1.70 -0.52
C GLU A 649 -22.69 -0.37 -0.72
N PHE A 650 -21.96 0.70 -1.07
CA PHE A 650 -22.47 2.07 -1.16
C PHE A 650 -22.31 2.62 -2.59
N PRO A 651 -23.13 2.19 -3.55
CA PRO A 651 -23.06 2.62 -4.94
C PRO A 651 -23.60 4.03 -5.18
N GLU A 652 -24.17 4.69 -4.16
CA GLU A 652 -24.64 6.08 -4.25
C GLU A 652 -23.51 6.97 -4.77
N TYR A 653 -23.76 7.67 -5.90
CA TYR A 653 -22.80 8.64 -6.44
C TYR A 653 -22.48 9.67 -5.37
N GLN A 654 -21.26 9.58 -4.83
CA GLN A 654 -20.82 10.26 -3.61
C GLN A 654 -20.84 11.80 -3.71
N ALA A 655 -21.19 12.34 -4.88
CA ALA A 655 -21.35 13.76 -5.14
C ALA A 655 -22.35 14.46 -4.19
N SER A 656 -23.33 13.74 -3.63
CA SER A 656 -24.33 14.33 -2.70
C SER A 656 -24.01 14.15 -1.21
N THR A 657 -23.02 13.32 -0.84
CA THR A 657 -22.72 13.01 0.56
C THR A 657 -21.37 13.60 1.00
N ASN A 658 -21.37 14.29 2.14
CA ASN A 658 -20.18 14.99 2.65
C ASN A 658 -19.25 14.08 3.50
N TYR A 659 -19.25 12.77 3.26
CA TYR A 659 -18.34 11.86 3.97
C TYR A 659 -16.94 11.95 3.40
N ASN A 660 -15.94 11.85 4.27
CA ASN A 660 -14.53 11.86 3.91
C ASN A 660 -14.01 10.43 3.90
N LEU A 661 -13.87 9.85 2.70
CA LEU A 661 -13.48 8.45 2.52
C LEU A 661 -12.06 8.17 3.03
N THR A 662 -11.13 9.12 2.87
CA THR A 662 -9.77 9.05 3.43
C THR A 662 -9.81 8.88 4.95
N LYS A 663 -10.68 9.62 5.63
CA LYS A 663 -10.86 9.49 7.09
C LYS A 663 -11.53 8.18 7.46
N LEU A 664 -12.54 7.74 6.71
CA LEU A 664 -13.28 6.51 6.99
C LEU A 664 -12.37 5.28 6.95
N LYS A 665 -11.55 5.11 5.90
CA LYS A 665 -10.66 3.95 5.76
C LYS A 665 -9.60 3.88 6.88
N LYS A 666 -9.07 5.02 7.32
CA LYS A 666 -8.15 5.11 8.47
C LYS A 666 -8.84 4.74 9.79
N VAL A 667 -10.05 5.24 10.02
CA VAL A 667 -10.83 4.91 11.23
C VAL A 667 -11.20 3.42 11.23
N SER A 668 -11.58 2.86 10.09
CA SER A 668 -11.85 1.43 9.93
C SER A 668 -10.65 0.59 10.35
N LEU A 669 -9.45 0.86 9.79
CA LEU A 669 -8.22 0.14 10.14
C LEU A 669 -7.95 0.17 11.65
N ASN A 670 -8.05 1.34 12.29
CA ASN A 670 -7.84 1.46 13.73
C ASN A 670 -8.87 0.66 14.54
N PHE A 671 -10.12 0.57 14.09
CA PHE A 671 -11.13 -0.24 14.77
C PHE A 671 -10.95 -1.74 14.53
N TYR A 672 -10.40 -2.17 13.39
CA TYR A 672 -9.95 -3.55 13.22
C TYR A 672 -8.79 -3.90 14.18
N ASP A 673 -7.84 -2.98 14.40
CA ASP A 673 -6.77 -3.10 15.40
C ASP A 673 -7.36 -3.24 16.81
N PHE A 674 -8.18 -2.27 17.22
CA PHE A 674 -8.72 -2.23 18.60
C PHE A 674 -9.80 -3.26 18.90
N THR A 675 -10.41 -3.90 17.89
CA THR A 675 -11.29 -5.07 18.11
C THR A 675 -10.53 -6.39 18.21
N GLY A 676 -9.19 -6.35 18.13
CA GLY A 676 -8.33 -7.52 18.27
C GLY A 676 -8.30 -8.43 17.04
N ILE A 677 -8.74 -7.95 15.87
CA ILE A 677 -8.72 -8.74 14.62
C ILE A 677 -7.31 -8.76 14.02
N LEU A 678 -6.64 -7.62 14.04
CA LEU A 678 -5.29 -7.43 13.55
C LEU A 678 -4.45 -6.61 14.53
N ASP A 679 -3.15 -6.57 14.30
CA ASP A 679 -2.19 -5.69 14.93
C ASP A 679 -1.63 -4.74 13.86
N TYR A 680 -1.85 -3.43 14.04
CA TYR A 680 -1.37 -2.40 13.12
C TYR A 680 -0.17 -1.64 13.70
N ASP A 681 0.93 -1.64 12.96
CA ASP A 681 2.10 -0.82 13.24
C ASP A 681 2.09 0.49 12.44
N TYR A 682 1.91 1.60 13.16
CA TYR A 682 1.88 2.95 12.60
C TYR A 682 3.24 3.39 12.01
N GLU A 683 4.36 2.88 12.53
CA GLU A 683 5.69 3.28 12.07
C GLU A 683 6.07 2.57 10.78
N THR A 684 5.98 1.23 10.77
CA THR A 684 6.34 0.41 9.60
C THR A 684 5.21 0.30 8.59
N LYS A 685 3.98 0.73 8.93
CA LYS A 685 2.75 0.55 8.14
C LYS A 685 2.38 -0.91 7.86
N LYS A 686 2.99 -1.83 8.61
CA LYS A 686 2.73 -3.27 8.54
C LYS A 686 1.48 -3.62 9.33
N ILE A 687 0.68 -4.52 8.77
CA ILE A 687 -0.51 -5.10 9.40
C ILE A 687 -0.28 -6.60 9.48
N VAL A 688 -0.47 -7.17 10.67
CA VAL A 688 -0.40 -8.61 10.92
C VAL A 688 -1.69 -9.05 11.58
N LEU A 689 -2.36 -10.08 11.07
CA LEU A 689 -3.59 -10.57 11.68
C LEU A 689 -3.31 -11.38 12.95
N ASN A 690 -4.20 -11.24 13.92
CA ASN A 690 -4.17 -12.09 15.12
C ASN A 690 -4.78 -13.46 14.79
N PRO A 691 -4.22 -14.58 15.25
CA PRO A 691 -4.89 -15.89 15.15
C PRO A 691 -6.26 -15.89 15.87
N PRO A 692 -7.22 -16.73 15.44
CA PRO A 692 -8.53 -16.83 16.10
C PRO A 692 -8.38 -17.21 17.58
N GLN A 693 -9.05 -16.47 18.45
CA GLN A 693 -9.00 -16.68 19.90
C GLN A 693 -10.35 -16.37 20.56
N PHE A 694 -10.72 -17.17 21.56
CA PHE A 694 -11.79 -16.87 22.49
C PHE A 694 -11.26 -16.17 23.75
N ILE A 695 -11.97 -15.14 24.19
CA ILE A 695 -11.71 -14.43 25.45
C ILE A 695 -13.01 -14.26 26.23
N PHE A 696 -12.96 -14.27 27.56
CA PHE A 696 -14.14 -13.92 28.37
C PHE A 696 -14.52 -12.46 28.16
N ILE A 697 -15.82 -12.17 28.16
CA ILE A 697 -16.34 -10.79 28.23
C ILE A 697 -17.28 -10.65 29.44
N PRO A 698 -17.50 -9.44 29.98
CA PRO A 698 -18.39 -9.26 31.11
C PRO A 698 -19.81 -9.75 30.82
N ALA A 699 -20.37 -10.51 31.75
CA ALA A 699 -21.72 -11.06 31.66
C ALA A 699 -22.35 -11.17 33.06
N GLU A 700 -23.62 -10.76 33.19
CA GLU A 700 -24.34 -10.84 34.47
C GLU A 700 -24.61 -12.28 34.91
N LYS A 701 -24.83 -13.19 33.95
CA LYS A 701 -25.16 -14.60 34.17
C LYS A 701 -24.35 -15.51 33.25
N GLY A 702 -24.00 -16.69 33.75
CA GLY A 702 -23.30 -17.73 33.03
C GLY A 702 -21.89 -17.32 32.59
N ARG A 703 -21.43 -17.94 31.50
CA ARG A 703 -20.19 -17.60 30.82
C ARG A 703 -20.50 -17.07 29.43
N LYS A 704 -19.79 -16.01 29.06
CA LYS A 704 -19.84 -15.45 27.71
C LYS A 704 -18.43 -15.21 27.21
N VAL A 705 -18.16 -15.63 25.99
CA VAL A 705 -16.87 -15.41 25.31
C VAL A 705 -17.07 -14.68 24.00
N LEU A 706 -16.07 -13.89 23.61
CA LEU A 706 -15.97 -13.18 22.34
C LEU A 706 -14.95 -13.89 21.46
N LEU A 707 -15.27 -14.06 20.18
CA LEU A 707 -14.29 -14.42 19.15
C LEU A 707 -13.55 -13.16 18.70
N ILE A 708 -12.22 -13.17 18.84
CA ILE A 708 -11.30 -12.17 18.30
C ILE A 708 -10.33 -12.83 17.32
N GLY A 709 -9.56 -12.02 16.60
CA GLY A 709 -8.60 -12.47 15.59
C GLY A 709 -9.24 -12.81 14.24
N ALA A 710 -8.45 -13.48 13.42
CA ALA A 710 -8.77 -13.86 12.06
C ALA A 710 -10.02 -14.75 12.02
N ARG A 711 -10.84 -14.52 11.00
CA ARG A 711 -12.07 -15.27 10.75
C ARG A 711 -12.43 -15.20 9.29
N ASP A 712 -12.96 -16.32 8.82
CA ASP A 712 -13.52 -16.48 7.48
C ASP A 712 -14.91 -17.12 7.58
N THR A 713 -15.67 -17.09 6.50
CA THR A 713 -17.04 -17.65 6.46
C THR A 713 -17.05 -19.12 6.87
N ALA A 714 -16.09 -19.92 6.40
CA ALA A 714 -16.00 -21.35 6.71
C ALA A 714 -15.82 -21.61 8.23
N LEU A 715 -15.00 -20.82 8.92
CA LEU A 715 -14.78 -20.90 10.36
C LEU A 715 -16.07 -20.55 11.13
N ILE A 716 -16.78 -19.49 10.72
CA ILE A 716 -18.00 -19.06 11.40
C ILE A 716 -19.13 -20.08 11.21
N GLU A 717 -19.29 -20.63 10.00
CA GLU A 717 -20.24 -21.72 9.75
C GLU A 717 -19.91 -22.97 10.58
N LYS A 718 -18.62 -23.30 10.72
CA LYS A 718 -18.18 -24.38 11.60
C LYS A 718 -18.51 -24.11 13.06
N ILE A 719 -18.37 -22.86 13.52
CA ILE A 719 -18.76 -22.41 14.88
C ILE A 719 -20.26 -22.60 15.10
N ILE A 720 -21.10 -22.11 14.17
CA ILE A 720 -22.56 -22.18 14.25
C ILE A 720 -23.05 -23.62 14.29
N THR A 721 -22.47 -24.49 13.46
CA THR A 721 -22.87 -25.90 13.36
C THR A 721 -22.37 -26.76 14.52
N THR A 722 -21.26 -26.38 15.16
CA THR A 722 -20.63 -27.16 16.23
C THR A 722 -21.11 -26.76 17.62
N ALA A 723 -21.41 -25.47 17.86
CA ALA A 723 -21.80 -24.97 19.18
C ALA A 723 -23.01 -25.68 19.83
N PRO A 724 -24.09 -26.05 19.09
CA PRO A 724 -25.22 -26.76 19.69
C PRO A 724 -24.87 -28.12 20.30
N LYS A 725 -23.82 -28.81 19.81
CA LYS A 725 -23.34 -30.08 20.39
C LYS A 725 -22.89 -29.93 21.86
N TYR A 726 -22.51 -28.72 22.25
CA TYR A 726 -22.00 -28.37 23.58
C TYR A 726 -23.01 -27.56 24.41
N ASN A 727 -24.26 -27.48 23.97
CA ASN A 727 -25.29 -26.64 24.59
C ASN A 727 -24.87 -25.16 24.69
N LEU A 728 -24.26 -24.64 23.62
CA LEU A 728 -23.82 -23.25 23.50
C LEU A 728 -24.64 -22.48 22.46
N GLN A 729 -24.95 -21.22 22.75
CA GLN A 729 -25.59 -20.30 21.82
C GLN A 729 -24.55 -19.40 21.15
N VAL A 730 -24.58 -19.38 19.82
CA VAL A 730 -23.85 -18.38 19.04
C VAL A 730 -24.73 -17.14 18.89
N GLU A 731 -24.22 -15.98 19.25
CA GLU A 731 -24.88 -14.69 19.05
C GLU A 731 -24.06 -13.87 18.06
N ILE A 732 -24.69 -13.49 16.95
CA ILE A 732 -24.09 -12.66 15.90
C ILE A 732 -24.77 -11.30 15.94
N THR A 733 -24.00 -10.26 16.26
CA THR A 733 -24.52 -8.90 16.47
C THR A 733 -23.84 -7.94 15.51
N LYS A 734 -24.64 -7.21 14.71
CA LYS A 734 -24.13 -6.15 13.87
C LYS A 734 -23.49 -5.03 14.68
N GLN A 735 -22.50 -4.38 14.08
CA GLN A 735 -21.98 -3.10 14.58
C GLN A 735 -23.09 -2.03 14.56
N PHE A 736 -22.91 -0.94 15.31
CA PHE A 736 -23.88 0.16 15.30
C PHE A 736 -24.06 0.74 13.89
N SER A 737 -25.28 1.20 13.57
CA SER A 737 -25.59 1.80 12.28
C SER A 737 -24.73 3.03 11.97
N SER A 738 -24.27 3.74 13.00
CA SER A 738 -23.32 4.85 12.85
C SER A 738 -21.95 4.43 12.29
N ASN A 739 -21.62 3.14 12.37
CA ASN A 739 -20.37 2.54 11.89
C ASN A 739 -20.54 1.74 10.60
N GLU A 740 -21.72 1.75 9.97
CA GLU A 740 -22.02 0.94 8.76
C GLU A 740 -21.00 1.20 7.63
N ARG A 741 -20.62 2.48 7.45
CA ARG A 741 -19.63 2.92 6.45
C ARG A 741 -18.17 2.55 6.77
N LEU A 742 -17.90 1.97 7.94
CA LEU A 742 -16.56 1.51 8.33
C LEU A 742 -16.30 0.05 7.93
N LEU A 743 -17.28 -0.64 7.32
CA LEU A 743 -17.16 -2.04 6.87
C LEU A 743 -16.61 -2.96 7.96
N LEU A 744 -17.04 -2.74 9.20
CA LEU A 744 -16.61 -3.56 10.31
C LEU A 744 -17.37 -4.90 10.31
N PRO A 745 -16.72 -5.99 10.71
CA PRO A 745 -17.33 -7.30 10.75
C PRO A 745 -18.22 -7.48 11.99
N ASP A 746 -19.17 -8.40 11.89
CA ASP A 746 -20.14 -8.69 12.95
C ASP A 746 -19.45 -9.16 14.24
N VAL A 747 -20.02 -8.84 15.40
CA VAL A 747 -19.54 -9.35 16.68
C VAL A 747 -20.07 -10.77 16.89
N ILE A 748 -19.17 -11.71 17.17
CA ILE A 748 -19.51 -13.13 17.37
C ILE A 748 -19.20 -13.48 18.82
N THR A 749 -20.25 -13.77 19.59
CA THR A 749 -20.11 -14.21 20.98
C THR A 749 -20.74 -15.57 21.18
N ILE A 750 -20.22 -16.32 22.15
CA ILE A 750 -20.72 -17.62 22.53
C ILE A 750 -21.14 -17.57 23.98
N ARG A 751 -22.40 -17.91 24.23
CA ARG A 751 -23.03 -17.92 25.55
C ARG A 751 -23.31 -19.35 25.97
N ALA A 752 -23.00 -19.66 27.22
CA ALA A 752 -23.26 -20.98 27.81
C ALA A 752 -24.45 -20.94 28.78
N PHE A 753 -25.28 -21.98 28.74
CA PHE A 753 -26.49 -22.12 29.57
C PHE A 753 -26.41 -23.26 30.58
N GLN A 754 -25.20 -23.63 31.01
CA GLN A 754 -24.99 -24.78 31.88
C GLN A 754 -24.93 -24.42 33.37
N GLN A 755 -25.10 -25.45 34.19
CA GLN A 755 -25.23 -25.38 35.63
C GLN A 755 -23.85 -25.39 36.32
N VAL A 756 -23.85 -25.39 37.66
CA VAL A 756 -22.62 -25.32 38.49
C VAL A 756 -21.67 -26.50 38.23
N ASP A 757 -22.21 -27.67 37.91
CA ASP A 757 -21.47 -28.90 37.60
C ASP A 757 -20.60 -28.77 36.33
N ASP A 758 -20.99 -27.95 35.36
CA ASP A 758 -20.16 -27.59 34.20
C ASP A 758 -19.32 -26.32 34.40
N SER A 759 -19.04 -25.94 35.65
CA SER A 759 -18.38 -24.67 35.97
C SER A 759 -19.09 -23.48 35.29
N TYR A 760 -20.42 -23.48 35.33
CA TYR A 760 -21.29 -22.48 34.71
C TYR A 760 -21.17 -22.40 33.17
N GLY A 761 -20.80 -23.49 32.50
CA GLY A 761 -20.67 -23.56 31.05
C GLY A 761 -19.23 -23.50 30.52
N GLU A 762 -18.24 -23.36 31.39
CA GLU A 762 -16.87 -23.16 30.97
C GLU A 762 -16.23 -24.42 30.37
N ASN A 763 -16.49 -25.62 30.90
CA ASN A 763 -15.86 -26.81 30.33
C ASN A 763 -16.43 -27.12 28.94
N SER A 764 -17.70 -26.81 28.71
CA SER A 764 -18.31 -26.88 27.38
C SER A 764 -17.66 -25.93 26.39
N ILE A 765 -17.36 -24.69 26.78
CA ILE A 765 -16.60 -23.74 25.93
C ILE A 765 -15.19 -24.26 25.67
N LYS A 766 -14.50 -24.84 26.68
CA LYS A 766 -13.16 -25.44 26.49
C LYS A 766 -13.19 -26.60 25.49
N ALA A 767 -14.15 -27.52 25.63
CA ALA A 767 -14.29 -28.65 24.73
C ALA A 767 -14.61 -28.19 23.30
N PHE A 768 -15.51 -27.21 23.17
CA PHE A 768 -15.84 -26.56 21.90
C PHE A 768 -14.62 -25.90 21.23
N ALA A 769 -13.84 -25.12 21.98
CA ALA A 769 -12.62 -24.47 21.48
C ALA A 769 -11.58 -25.49 20.99
N ASN A 770 -11.42 -26.60 21.73
CA ASN A 770 -10.52 -27.70 21.35
C ASN A 770 -10.97 -28.42 20.06
N GLU A 771 -12.27 -28.69 19.86
CA GLU A 771 -12.77 -29.30 18.60
C GLU A 771 -12.50 -28.39 17.39
N LEU A 772 -12.55 -27.07 17.60
CA LEU A 772 -12.31 -26.08 16.53
C LEU A 772 -10.83 -25.74 16.33
N ASN A 773 -9.94 -26.18 17.22
CA ASN A 773 -8.53 -25.76 17.27
C ASN A 773 -8.37 -24.23 17.43
N ILE A 774 -9.23 -23.61 18.24
CA ILE A 774 -9.18 -22.17 18.56
C ILE A 774 -8.60 -22.00 19.96
N LYS A 775 -7.66 -21.07 20.13
CA LYS A 775 -7.10 -20.75 21.44
C LYS A 775 -8.18 -20.18 22.36
N PHE A 776 -8.28 -20.66 23.59
CA PHE A 776 -9.14 -20.07 24.62
C PHE A 776 -8.31 -19.58 25.80
N THR A 777 -8.30 -18.27 26.04
CA THR A 777 -7.52 -17.66 27.13
C THR A 777 -8.34 -17.67 28.42
N THR A 778 -7.94 -18.53 29.37
CA THR A 778 -8.68 -18.76 30.63
C THR A 778 -7.98 -18.29 31.90
N ASP A 779 -6.66 -18.07 31.84
CA ASP A 779 -5.83 -17.86 33.03
C ASP A 779 -5.79 -16.40 33.50
N TYR A 780 -6.13 -15.48 32.60
CA TYR A 780 -6.22 -14.05 32.85
C TYR A 780 -7.26 -13.42 31.91
N TYR A 781 -7.62 -12.17 32.17
CA TYR A 781 -8.53 -11.41 31.31
C TYR A 781 -7.73 -10.44 30.41
N PRO A 782 -7.64 -10.66 29.08
CA PRO A 782 -6.85 -9.81 28.19
C PRO A 782 -7.18 -8.33 28.29
N GLN A 783 -8.46 -7.98 28.47
CA GLN A 783 -8.92 -6.60 28.64
C GLN A 783 -8.28 -5.92 29.86
N VAL A 784 -8.29 -6.62 30.99
CA VAL A 784 -7.69 -6.13 32.24
C VAL A 784 -6.17 -6.15 32.14
N ALA A 785 -5.59 -7.17 31.51
CA ALA A 785 -4.14 -7.28 31.35
C ALA A 785 -3.59 -6.15 30.48
N LEU A 786 -4.25 -5.81 29.36
CA LEU A 786 -3.88 -4.67 28.51
C LEU A 786 -3.96 -3.35 29.29
N GLN A 787 -5.02 -3.14 30.06
CA GLN A 787 -5.17 -1.96 30.91
C GLN A 787 -4.06 -1.87 31.96
N ASP A 788 -3.81 -2.96 32.69
CA ASP A 788 -2.84 -3.02 33.77
C ASP A 788 -1.41 -2.85 33.24
N PHE A 789 -1.09 -3.49 32.11
CA PHE A 789 0.20 -3.42 31.43
C PHE A 789 0.47 -2.03 30.85
N SER A 790 -0.56 -1.35 30.33
CA SER A 790 -0.37 -0.03 29.75
C SER A 790 0.17 0.96 30.78
N ALA A 791 1.09 1.83 30.36
CA ALA A 791 1.73 2.81 31.24
C ALA A 791 0.73 3.83 31.82
N THR A 792 1.15 4.58 32.84
CA THR A 792 0.44 5.79 33.27
C THR A 792 0.95 7.01 32.50
N ILE A 793 0.17 8.09 32.51
CA ILE A 793 0.57 9.38 31.95
C ILE A 793 1.84 9.92 32.62
N ALA A 794 2.05 9.63 33.91
CA ALA A 794 3.26 10.00 34.63
C ALA A 794 4.47 9.22 34.11
N ASP A 795 4.34 7.89 33.98
CA ASP A 795 5.40 7.05 33.41
C ASP A 795 5.74 7.51 31.98
N TYR A 796 4.74 7.90 31.19
CA TYR A 796 4.96 8.42 29.85
C TYR A 796 5.75 9.73 29.84
N GLU A 797 5.41 10.69 30.72
CA GLU A 797 6.14 11.95 30.89
C GLU A 797 7.62 11.72 31.26
N GLU A 798 7.94 10.68 32.03
CA GLU A 798 9.31 10.31 32.39
C GLU A 798 10.13 9.74 31.21
N THR A 799 9.47 9.18 30.19
CA THR A 799 10.15 8.69 28.98
C THR A 799 10.45 9.76 27.93
N LEU A 800 10.02 11.01 28.14
CA LEU A 800 10.18 12.08 27.17
C LEU A 800 11.66 12.46 27.01
N GLN A 801 12.17 12.25 25.80
CA GLN A 801 13.53 12.65 25.43
C GLN A 801 13.50 14.00 24.72
N GLU A 802 14.34 14.92 25.20
CA GLU A 802 14.55 16.22 24.56
C GLU A 802 15.20 16.01 23.18
N THR A 803 14.71 16.72 22.17
CA THR A 803 15.26 16.65 20.81
C THR A 803 15.77 18.01 20.36
N ASN A 804 16.89 18.01 19.65
CA ASN A 804 17.51 19.23 19.08
C ASN A 804 16.91 19.62 17.72
N GLU A 805 15.83 18.96 17.30
CA GLU A 805 15.28 19.14 15.96
C GLU A 805 14.49 20.45 15.83
N ASN A 806 14.79 21.18 14.76
CA ASN A 806 14.10 22.42 14.42
C ASN A 806 12.62 22.20 14.07
N ASP A 807 11.84 23.25 14.29
CA ASP A 807 10.44 23.43 13.91
C ASP A 807 10.25 23.28 12.39
N TYR A 808 9.22 22.55 11.97
CA TYR A 808 8.80 22.45 10.55
C TYR A 808 7.71 23.50 10.29
N ASP A 809 8.14 24.73 10.03
CA ASP A 809 7.31 25.92 9.81
C ASP A 809 6.18 25.76 8.76
N TRP A 810 6.34 24.85 7.80
CA TRP A 810 5.48 24.76 6.61
C TRP A 810 4.28 23.79 6.71
N ALA A 811 4.15 22.98 7.77
CA ALA A 811 3.05 21.99 7.92
C ALA A 811 2.61 21.80 9.37
N ARG A 812 2.57 22.90 10.14
CA ARG A 812 2.32 22.88 11.58
C ARG A 812 0.84 22.98 11.92
N TYR A 813 0.42 22.15 12.86
CA TYR A 813 -0.85 22.27 13.56
C TYR A 813 -0.64 22.33 15.07
N ILE A 814 -1.46 23.11 15.77
CA ILE A 814 -1.38 23.28 17.23
C ILE A 814 -2.65 22.74 17.86
N PHE A 815 -2.50 21.91 18.90
CA PHE A 815 -3.63 21.37 19.64
C PHE A 815 -4.34 22.46 20.44
N ASN A 816 -5.65 22.54 20.27
CA ASN A 816 -6.51 23.48 20.97
C ASN A 816 -7.32 22.72 22.04
N PRO A 817 -7.12 23.00 23.35
CA PRO A 817 -7.76 22.27 24.43
C PRO A 817 -9.27 22.56 24.58
N GLU A 818 -9.81 23.60 23.94
CA GLU A 818 -11.25 23.90 24.01
C GLU A 818 -12.04 23.16 22.94
N THR A 819 -11.50 23.11 21.71
CA THR A 819 -12.10 22.37 20.58
C THR A 819 -11.70 20.90 20.58
N LEU A 820 -10.61 20.55 21.26
CA LEU A 820 -9.97 19.24 21.30
C LEU A 820 -9.34 18.80 19.97
N ASP A 821 -9.15 19.72 19.03
CA ASP A 821 -8.61 19.43 17.70
C ASP A 821 -7.29 20.15 17.44
N PHE A 822 -6.64 19.80 16.34
CA PHE A 822 -5.41 20.41 15.87
C PHE A 822 -5.71 21.49 14.83
N ASP A 823 -5.54 22.76 15.21
CA ASP A 823 -5.79 23.92 14.37
C ASP A 823 -4.57 24.21 13.48
N LYS A 824 -4.80 24.59 12.21
CA LYS A 824 -3.73 24.99 11.28
C LYS A 824 -3.00 26.21 11.83
N ASN A 825 -1.68 26.18 11.79
CA ASN A 825 -0.86 27.31 12.21
C ASN A 825 0.17 27.64 11.12
N GLU A 826 -0.12 28.70 10.36
CA GLU A 826 0.72 29.18 9.25
C GLU A 826 1.66 30.33 9.65
N THR A 827 1.67 30.70 10.94
CA THR A 827 2.52 31.78 11.43
C THR A 827 3.98 31.34 11.52
N PRO A 828 4.97 32.23 11.31
CA PRO A 828 6.39 31.87 11.45
C PRO A 828 6.78 31.44 12.87
N THR A 829 6.00 31.84 13.89
CA THR A 829 6.25 31.57 15.30
C THR A 829 4.98 31.08 16.01
N PHE A 830 5.15 30.40 17.15
CA PHE A 830 4.08 29.97 18.04
C PHE A 830 4.59 29.93 19.49
N ASP A 831 3.69 29.72 20.46
CA ASP A 831 4.05 29.64 21.87
C ASP A 831 4.81 28.35 22.20
N LYS A 832 6.07 28.49 22.62
CA LYS A 832 6.95 27.37 23.03
C LYS A 832 6.97 27.15 24.55
N SER A 833 6.19 27.92 25.32
CA SER A 833 6.05 27.74 26.77
C SER A 833 5.32 26.43 27.09
N PHE A 834 4.21 26.18 26.40
CA PHE A 834 3.53 24.89 26.32
C PHE A 834 2.72 24.78 25.03
N SER A 835 3.04 23.82 24.15
CA SER A 835 2.24 23.54 22.95
C SER A 835 2.43 22.11 22.48
N LEU A 836 1.32 21.40 22.27
CA LEU A 836 1.31 20.13 21.56
C LEU A 836 1.13 20.41 20.07
N VAL A 837 2.10 19.97 19.28
CA VAL A 837 2.22 20.29 17.86
C VAL A 837 2.20 19.01 17.04
N ARG A 838 1.45 19.04 15.93
CA ARG A 838 1.46 18.00 14.90
C ARG A 838 2.07 18.58 13.63
N TYR A 839 3.07 17.90 13.09
CA TYR A 839 3.63 18.18 11.77
C TYR A 839 3.18 17.11 10.78
N LYS A 840 2.61 17.54 9.66
CA LYS A 840 2.21 16.63 8.57
C LYS A 840 3.31 16.59 7.52
N LEU A 841 4.26 15.67 7.66
CA LEU A 841 5.39 15.56 6.75
C LEU A 841 4.98 15.05 5.37
N ASN A 842 4.09 14.06 5.31
CA ASN A 842 3.39 13.61 4.11
C ASN A 842 1.99 13.07 4.52
N GLU A 843 1.25 12.42 3.62
CA GLU A 843 -0.11 11.97 3.93
C GLU A 843 -0.20 10.94 5.06
N TYR A 844 0.88 10.16 5.25
CA TYR A 844 0.94 9.05 6.19
C TYR A 844 1.94 9.26 7.32
N THR A 845 2.84 10.24 7.21
CA THR A 845 3.87 10.50 8.20
C THR A 845 3.52 11.78 8.95
N TYR A 846 3.14 11.58 10.21
CA TYR A 846 2.89 12.64 11.16
C TYR A 846 3.94 12.58 12.25
N GLU A 847 4.51 13.72 12.59
CA GLU A 847 5.33 13.85 13.79
C GLU A 847 4.57 14.66 14.82
N PHE A 848 4.58 14.19 16.06
CA PHE A 848 3.98 14.89 17.17
C PHE A 848 5.09 15.33 18.12
N LYS A 849 5.10 16.62 18.43
CA LYS A 849 6.09 17.24 19.31
C LYS A 849 5.39 18.00 20.42
N LEU A 850 5.92 17.91 21.63
CA LEU A 850 5.50 18.71 22.77
C LEU A 850 6.57 19.76 23.04
N TRP A 851 6.19 21.02 22.99
CA TRP A 851 7.00 22.14 23.49
C TRP A 851 6.63 22.40 24.94
N LYS A 852 7.62 22.44 25.82
CA LYS A 852 7.46 22.73 27.25
C LYS A 852 8.69 23.45 27.74
N ASN A 853 8.54 24.63 28.33
CA ASN A 853 9.64 25.45 28.84
C ASN A 853 10.73 25.73 27.77
N ASN A 854 10.33 26.03 26.52
CA ASN A 854 11.21 26.22 25.37
C ASN A 854 12.05 24.99 24.95
N LYS A 855 11.75 23.82 25.51
CA LYS A 855 12.35 22.55 25.12
C LYS A 855 11.37 21.74 24.27
N CYS A 856 11.90 20.98 23.33
CA CYS A 856 11.12 20.16 22.41
C CYS A 856 11.27 18.68 22.75
N TYR A 857 10.16 17.96 22.77
CA TYR A 857 10.10 16.53 23.07
C TYR A 857 9.32 15.81 21.97
N LYS A 858 9.80 14.65 21.53
CA LYS A 858 9.02 13.76 20.66
C LYS A 858 7.95 13.05 21.50
N VAL A 859 6.71 13.04 21.02
CA VAL A 859 5.59 12.40 21.72
C VAL A 859 4.75 11.55 20.78
N ASP A 860 4.04 10.58 21.34
CA ASP A 860 2.92 9.90 20.69
C ASP A 860 1.71 10.83 20.66
N MET A 861 0.91 10.75 19.61
CA MET A 861 -0.25 11.62 19.41
C MET A 861 -1.25 11.52 20.56
N ASN A 862 -1.61 10.30 20.96
CA ASN A 862 -2.70 10.08 21.90
C ASN A 862 -2.24 10.38 23.32
N TRP A 863 -1.05 9.92 23.70
CA TRP A 863 -0.44 10.31 24.98
C TRP A 863 -0.23 11.82 25.10
N GLY A 864 0.25 12.48 24.03
CA GLY A 864 0.44 13.93 23.98
C GLY A 864 -0.85 14.71 24.23
N ARG A 865 -1.99 14.27 23.66
CA ARG A 865 -3.31 14.89 23.92
C ARG A 865 -3.68 14.85 25.39
N PHE A 866 -3.50 13.70 26.06
CA PHE A 866 -3.81 13.60 27.49
C PHE A 866 -2.83 14.40 28.37
N ILE A 867 -1.56 14.56 27.97
CA ILE A 867 -0.63 15.50 28.63
C ILE A 867 -1.14 16.94 28.52
N ALA A 868 -1.59 17.34 27.33
CA ALA A 868 -2.16 18.67 27.13
C ALA A 868 -3.42 18.88 27.97
N LEU A 869 -4.34 17.92 28.00
CA LEU A 869 -5.55 18.00 28.84
C LEU A 869 -5.23 18.10 30.32
N LYS A 870 -4.25 17.33 30.82
CA LYS A 870 -3.75 17.41 32.20
C LYS A 870 -3.16 18.79 32.49
N HIS A 871 -2.37 19.35 31.58
CA HIS A 871 -1.78 20.69 31.73
C HIS A 871 -2.85 21.80 31.81
N PHE A 872 -3.86 21.73 30.94
CA PHE A 872 -4.96 22.70 30.90
C PHE A 872 -6.10 22.39 31.89
N GLN A 873 -5.97 21.34 32.71
CA GLN A 873 -6.98 20.89 33.69
C GLN A 873 -8.37 20.67 33.08
N LYS A 874 -8.41 20.03 31.90
CA LYS A 874 -9.65 19.75 31.17
C LYS A 874 -10.05 18.28 31.33
N GLU A 875 -11.26 18.07 31.84
CA GLU A 875 -11.90 16.76 31.95
C GLU A 875 -12.92 16.60 30.83
N VAL A 876 -12.76 15.55 30.01
CA VAL A 876 -13.55 15.40 28.77
C VAL A 876 -14.30 14.08 28.66
N ILE A 877 -14.06 13.15 29.58
CA ILE A 877 -14.66 11.81 29.58
C ILE A 877 -16.00 11.84 30.30
N LEU A 878 -17.03 11.26 29.69
CA LEU A 878 -18.37 11.15 30.26
C LEU A 878 -18.63 9.69 30.64
N PHE A 879 -19.29 9.45 31.77
CA PHE A 879 -19.66 8.12 32.23
C PHE A 879 -21.11 8.06 32.69
N ASP A 880 -21.84 7.09 32.15
CA ASP A 880 -23.17 6.72 32.60
C ASP A 880 -23.11 5.44 33.43
N ASN A 881 -23.15 5.61 34.75
CA ASN A 881 -23.14 4.50 35.70
C ASN A 881 -24.42 3.65 35.65
N SER A 882 -25.53 4.17 35.14
CA SER A 882 -26.80 3.42 35.10
C SER A 882 -26.84 2.43 33.94
N SER A 883 -26.21 2.79 32.82
CA SER A 883 -26.16 1.98 31.60
C SER A 883 -24.80 1.34 31.31
N ASN A 884 -23.80 1.55 32.19
CA ASN A 884 -22.41 1.11 32.02
C ASN A 884 -21.83 1.55 30.66
N LYS A 885 -22.01 2.83 30.34
CA LYS A 885 -21.53 3.44 29.09
C LYS A 885 -20.50 4.52 29.37
N VAL A 886 -19.48 4.58 28.53
CA VAL A 886 -18.48 5.65 28.55
C VAL A 886 -18.52 6.39 27.22
N ALA A 887 -18.57 7.72 27.26
CA ALA A 887 -18.45 8.55 26.07
C ALA A 887 -17.12 9.32 26.07
N ILE A 888 -16.35 9.14 24.99
CA ILE A 888 -15.04 9.75 24.77
C ILE A 888 -15.13 10.67 23.55
N PRO A 889 -14.68 11.93 23.62
CA PRO A 889 -14.71 12.81 22.45
C PRO A 889 -13.93 12.20 21.27
N ILE A 890 -14.47 12.32 20.06
CA ILE A 890 -13.85 11.73 18.86
C ILE A 890 -12.45 12.30 18.59
N ALA A 891 -12.24 13.56 18.93
CA ALA A 891 -10.98 14.25 18.71
C ALA A 891 -9.88 13.84 19.72
N THR A 892 -10.24 13.11 20.79
CA THR A 892 -9.31 12.62 21.82
C THR A 892 -9.37 11.10 21.97
N PRO A 893 -8.96 10.33 20.93
CA PRO A 893 -8.89 8.88 21.02
C PRO A 893 -7.87 8.43 22.08
N LEU A 894 -8.12 7.26 22.69
CA LEU A 894 -7.25 6.70 23.73
C LEU A 894 -5.94 6.16 23.12
N PRO A 895 -4.84 6.10 23.91
CA PRO A 895 -3.67 5.32 23.53
C PRO A 895 -4.03 3.88 23.14
N ARG A 896 -3.27 3.31 22.21
CA ARG A 896 -3.58 2.06 21.51
C ARG A 896 -4.06 0.93 22.44
N LEU A 897 -3.23 0.54 23.42
CA LEU A 897 -3.54 -0.57 24.33
C LEU A 897 -4.80 -0.32 25.17
N LEU A 898 -5.06 0.93 25.53
CA LEU A 898 -6.27 1.32 26.28
C LEU A 898 -7.52 1.32 25.38
N SER A 899 -7.39 1.72 24.10
CA SER A 899 -8.46 1.60 23.11
C SER A 899 -8.86 0.14 22.88
N GLU A 900 -7.89 -0.74 22.78
CA GLU A 900 -8.13 -2.18 22.63
C GLU A 900 -8.77 -2.77 23.90
N ALA A 901 -8.20 -2.46 25.07
CA ALA A 901 -8.72 -2.93 26.36
C ALA A 901 -10.22 -2.64 26.56
N ILE A 902 -10.68 -1.42 26.22
CA ILE A 902 -12.09 -1.03 26.36
C ILE A 902 -12.99 -1.64 25.27
N MET A 903 -12.52 -1.77 24.03
CA MET A 903 -13.32 -2.33 22.92
C MET A 903 -13.53 -3.84 23.07
N LEU A 904 -12.54 -4.56 23.60
CA LEU A 904 -12.63 -5.99 23.87
C LEU A 904 -13.62 -6.36 25.00
N LEU A 905 -14.22 -5.39 25.71
CA LEU A 905 -15.30 -5.65 26.68
C LEU A 905 -16.62 -6.06 26.01
N SER A 906 -16.81 -5.71 24.74
CA SER A 906 -18.02 -6.07 23.99
C SER A 906 -17.75 -6.61 22.59
N GLY A 907 -16.58 -6.32 22.01
CA GLY A 907 -16.26 -6.57 20.61
C GLY A 907 -16.91 -5.57 19.64
N LYS A 908 -17.73 -4.64 20.13
CA LYS A 908 -18.33 -3.58 19.32
C LYS A 908 -17.39 -2.39 19.20
N ALA A 909 -17.28 -1.83 18.00
CA ALA A 909 -16.78 -0.47 17.84
C ALA A 909 -17.75 0.52 18.52
N PRO A 910 -17.24 1.63 19.08
CA PRO A 910 -18.10 2.57 19.80
C PRO A 910 -19.13 3.23 18.87
N ASP A 911 -20.32 3.52 19.40
CA ASP A 911 -21.35 4.25 18.70
C ASP A 911 -20.96 5.74 18.56
N PHE A 912 -21.30 6.36 17.44
CA PHE A 912 -21.15 7.80 17.27
C PHE A 912 -22.40 8.53 17.78
N LYS A 913 -22.24 9.42 18.74
CA LYS A 913 -23.33 10.28 19.23
C LYS A 913 -22.90 11.73 19.35
N GLU A 914 -23.83 12.63 19.07
CA GLU A 914 -23.68 14.05 19.41
C GLU A 914 -24.32 14.33 20.77
N ILE A 915 -23.54 14.87 21.70
CA ILE A 915 -23.95 15.17 23.06
C ILE A 915 -23.55 16.63 23.33
N ASN A 916 -24.53 17.49 23.61
CA ASN A 916 -24.33 18.92 23.87
C ASN A 916 -23.51 19.64 22.77
N GLY A 917 -23.79 19.34 21.50
CA GLY A 917 -23.09 19.94 20.35
C GLY A 917 -21.68 19.42 20.09
N LYS A 918 -21.21 18.41 20.84
CA LYS A 918 -19.91 17.77 20.68
C LYS A 918 -20.07 16.31 20.28
N LYS A 919 -19.14 15.80 19.47
CA LYS A 919 -19.20 14.43 18.93
C LYS A 919 -18.39 13.46 19.78
N TYR A 920 -19.02 12.36 20.21
CA TYR A 920 -18.47 11.35 21.10
C TYR A 920 -18.53 9.95 20.48
N ARG A 921 -17.58 9.12 20.90
CA ARG A 921 -17.56 7.67 20.80
C ARG A 921 -18.12 7.08 22.08
N VAL A 922 -19.23 6.36 22.00
CA VAL A 922 -19.91 5.76 23.15
C VAL A 922 -19.65 4.26 23.17
N TYR A 923 -18.96 3.82 24.22
CA TYR A 923 -18.58 2.44 24.46
C TYR A 923 -19.62 1.78 25.39
N GLU A 924 -19.98 0.53 25.09
CA GLU A 924 -20.91 -0.28 25.90
C GLU A 924 -20.17 -1.29 26.78
N ASN A 925 -20.85 -1.77 27.82
CA ASN A 925 -20.36 -2.80 28.74
C ASN A 925 -19.10 -2.38 29.53
N VAL A 926 -18.96 -1.08 29.82
CA VAL A 926 -17.82 -0.52 30.53
C VAL A 926 -18.22 -0.24 31.98
N VAL A 927 -17.81 -1.13 32.88
CA VAL A 927 -18.18 -1.08 34.30
C VAL A 927 -17.42 0.02 35.04
N GLY A 928 -18.04 0.67 36.03
CA GLY A 928 -17.47 1.85 36.72
C GLY A 928 -16.06 1.65 37.29
N ILE A 929 -15.72 0.47 37.83
CA ILE A 929 -14.37 0.18 38.33
C ILE A 929 -13.33 0.13 37.19
N PHE A 930 -13.71 -0.42 36.03
CA PHE A 930 -12.85 -0.43 34.84
C PHE A 930 -12.63 1.00 34.34
N THR A 931 -13.70 1.79 34.22
CA THR A 931 -13.66 3.22 33.88
C THR A 931 -12.72 4.00 34.80
N GLN A 932 -12.89 3.86 36.12
CA GLN A 932 -12.06 4.57 37.08
C GLN A 932 -10.59 4.20 36.94
N ASN A 933 -10.26 2.92 36.84
CA ASN A 933 -8.89 2.48 36.71
C ASN A 933 -8.27 2.91 35.36
N LEU A 934 -9.03 2.96 34.28
CA LEU A 934 -8.53 3.35 32.96
C LEU A 934 -8.30 4.86 32.90
N PHE A 935 -9.32 5.66 33.18
CA PHE A 935 -9.21 7.11 32.98
C PHE A 935 -8.44 7.80 34.10
N ARG A 936 -8.75 7.48 35.36
CA ARG A 936 -8.13 8.18 36.51
C ARG A 936 -6.71 7.73 36.75
N LEU A 937 -6.45 6.42 36.78
CA LEU A 937 -5.11 5.92 37.12
C LEU A 937 -4.15 5.97 35.93
N LYS A 938 -4.61 5.68 34.69
CA LYS A 938 -3.72 5.68 33.53
C LYS A 938 -3.61 7.05 32.86
N LEU A 939 -4.72 7.76 32.68
CA LEU A 939 -4.73 9.00 31.87
C LEU A 939 -4.85 10.29 32.67
N GLY A 940 -5.00 10.23 34.00
CA GLY A 940 -5.18 11.41 34.83
C GLY A 940 -6.48 12.16 34.53
N GLN A 941 -7.52 11.46 34.10
CA GLN A 941 -8.85 12.00 33.79
C GLN A 941 -9.89 11.53 34.81
N THR A 942 -10.74 12.44 35.26
CA THR A 942 -11.91 12.19 36.11
C THR A 942 -13.17 12.17 35.27
N ALA A 943 -13.77 10.99 35.10
CA ALA A 943 -15.00 10.86 34.33
C ALA A 943 -16.15 11.66 34.96
N ILE A 944 -16.87 12.41 34.13
CA ILE A 944 -18.02 13.23 34.50
C ILE A 944 -19.28 12.35 34.44
N ASN A 945 -19.94 12.16 35.57
CA ASN A 945 -21.17 11.37 35.64
C ASN A 945 -22.32 12.09 34.89
N THR A 946 -22.88 11.44 33.88
CA THR A 946 -24.01 11.94 33.08
C THR A 946 -24.78 10.77 32.46
N THR A 947 -26.03 10.99 32.07
CA THR A 947 -26.81 10.01 31.29
C THR A 947 -26.45 10.11 29.80
N LEU A 948 -26.31 8.97 29.09
CA LEU A 948 -25.77 8.86 27.71
C LEU A 948 -26.68 8.16 26.67
#